data_AF-A0A098E979-F1
#
_entry.id   AF-A0A098E979-F1
#
_cell.length_a   1.000
_cell.length_b   1.000
_cell.length_c   1.000
_cell.angle_alpha   90.00
_cell.angle_beta   90.00
_cell.angle_gamma   90.00
#
_symmetry.space_group_name_H-M   'P 1'
#
loop_
_entity.id
_entity.type
_entity.pdbx_description
1 polymer ?
#
loop_
_entity_poly.entity_id
_entity_poly.type
_entity_poly.pdbx_seq_one_letter_code
_entity_poly.pdbx_strand_id
1 'polypeptide(L)'
;MSASEAIEISLKQGIPLHPNYLLFWEDIDLEKLRLLLNFLKKGNLKEEKFYIYYNAEKDAKEKRILEILGVEHTIEGDGENKFIVVSDYVSILFPMGMLEYNNQKFKFNPPVNLEEQLQKLQNENDENKNEEKKYDESIPSVNKISKVIIRKKAGTYIGTRMGRPEKAKERKMQPPVHCLFPVGKYGGKSRLINEAVKSNYINIEIFDGMQARKGEFNVKEMWDKALKVLNMQAPDVRCVEGMISKEKIPEKIEKGILRAKNEVFVFKDGTIRYDMTDVPLTHFKPKEIFTSVEKLKMLGYDKDYKGNPLVSDEQILELKCQDIIVPKDSTDYLIRVAKFVDDELNLLYKMQSFYNIQKTEDLIGTIVVGLAPHTSAGIIGRIIGFCDATCCFAHPLWHTAKRRNTDGDEDAIMLLMETLLNFSKKFLPASRGGRMDAPLVVTMTLDANEVDDESHKVEVVESYPDGFYESTLKSANPSDVKVENIGNLLNTNPYENLNFTHDNGNLSDGVARTKYVLLKDMSDKVDAQLGLAEKIRAVDEKVVAEILLNSHFLRDIQGNLRSFGSQTVRCGKCNSICRRIPLIGKCPKCGEKLILTINEGGIRKYLKISIAISEKYKLKNYIRHRLIILNENVDSMFVEAKNQKNLSQFW
;
A
#
# COMPACT_ATOMS: atom_id res chain seq x y z
N MET A 1 -11.34 8.93 -32.33
CA MET A 1 -10.84 8.33 -33.59
C MET A 1 -11.55 7.00 -33.77
N SER A 2 -12.10 6.75 -34.95
CA SER A 2 -12.73 5.47 -35.31
C SER A 2 -11.71 4.49 -35.93
N ALA A 3 -12.05 3.21 -36.01
CA ALA A 3 -11.15 2.19 -36.56
C ALA A 3 -10.87 2.42 -38.06
N SER A 4 -11.85 2.95 -38.80
CA SER A 4 -11.69 3.32 -40.21
C SER A 4 -10.75 4.50 -40.38
N GLU A 5 -10.87 5.54 -39.54
CA GLU A 5 -9.95 6.69 -39.54
C GLU A 5 -8.52 6.26 -39.24
N ALA A 6 -8.31 5.39 -38.24
CA ALA A 6 -6.99 4.89 -37.89
C ALA A 6 -6.34 4.16 -39.06
N ILE A 7 -7.08 3.29 -39.75
CA ILE A 7 -6.59 2.56 -40.93
C ILE A 7 -6.29 3.53 -42.08
N GLU A 8 -7.16 4.50 -42.34
CA GLU A 8 -6.97 5.47 -43.42
C GLU A 8 -5.69 6.29 -43.20
N ILE A 9 -5.44 6.73 -41.97
CA ILE A 9 -4.21 7.45 -41.59
C ILE A 9 -2.99 6.55 -41.79
N SER A 10 -3.02 5.31 -41.27
CA SER A 10 -1.91 4.36 -41.43
C SER A 10 -1.59 4.05 -42.89
N LEU A 11 -2.61 3.86 -43.74
CA LEU A 11 -2.45 3.61 -45.18
C LEU A 11 -1.91 4.85 -45.92
N LYS A 12 -2.39 6.05 -45.60
CA LYS A 12 -1.98 7.29 -46.27
C LYS A 12 -0.56 7.73 -45.88
N GLN A 13 -0.21 7.60 -44.60
CA GLN A 13 1.04 8.13 -44.04
C GLN A 13 2.13 7.05 -43.91
N GLY A 14 1.81 5.78 -44.14
CA GLY A 14 2.76 4.67 -43.98
C GLY A 14 3.20 4.43 -42.53
N ILE A 15 2.41 4.88 -41.56
CA ILE A 15 2.69 4.71 -40.12
C ILE A 15 2.02 3.45 -39.56
N PRO A 16 2.49 2.91 -38.43
CA PRO A 16 1.86 1.76 -37.78
C PRO A 16 0.38 1.99 -37.44
N LEU A 17 -0.35 0.88 -37.28
CA LEU A 17 -1.74 0.92 -36.80
C LEU A 17 -1.81 1.51 -35.39
N HIS A 18 -2.84 2.33 -35.14
CA HIS A 18 -3.05 2.99 -33.85
C HIS A 18 -3.14 1.98 -32.68
N PRO A 19 -2.48 2.23 -31.53
CA PRO A 19 -2.38 1.27 -30.41
C PRO A 19 -3.72 0.71 -29.88
N ASN A 20 -4.78 1.53 -29.88
CA ASN A 20 -6.11 1.09 -29.44
C ASN A 20 -6.68 -0.08 -30.26
N TYR A 21 -6.26 -0.25 -31.52
CA TYR A 21 -6.69 -1.32 -32.43
C TYR A 21 -5.64 -2.42 -32.61
N LEU A 22 -4.54 -2.37 -31.85
CA LEU A 22 -3.59 -3.48 -31.77
C LEU A 22 -4.14 -4.57 -30.85
N LEU A 23 -3.80 -5.82 -31.16
CA LEU A 23 -4.07 -7.00 -30.32
C LEU A 23 -2.73 -7.56 -29.80
N PHE A 24 -2.78 -8.46 -28.81
CA PHE A 24 -1.59 -9.08 -28.22
C PHE A 24 -1.02 -10.20 -29.12
N TRP A 25 -0.65 -9.85 -30.35
CA TRP A 25 -0.12 -10.80 -31.34
C TRP A 25 1.16 -11.50 -30.86
N GLU A 26 1.96 -10.83 -30.03
CA GLU A 26 3.15 -11.35 -29.37
C GLU A 26 2.90 -12.52 -28.40
N ASP A 27 1.67 -12.72 -27.93
CA ASP A 27 1.33 -13.78 -26.97
C ASP A 27 0.96 -15.12 -27.65
N ILE A 28 0.96 -15.16 -28.99
CA ILE A 28 0.60 -16.36 -29.77
C ILE A 28 1.76 -16.82 -30.66
N ASP A 29 1.81 -18.13 -30.91
CA ASP A 29 2.76 -18.75 -31.83
C ASP A 29 2.15 -18.93 -33.24
N LEU A 30 2.97 -19.37 -34.20
CA LEU A 30 2.55 -19.60 -35.58
C LEU A 30 1.45 -20.67 -35.72
N GLU A 31 1.47 -21.71 -34.88
CA GLU A 31 0.46 -22.76 -34.92
C GLU A 31 -0.91 -22.22 -34.51
N LYS A 32 -0.96 -21.45 -33.42
CA LYS A 32 -2.17 -20.75 -32.97
C LYS A 32 -2.65 -19.74 -34.00
N LEU A 33 -1.75 -19.01 -34.64
CA LEU A 33 -2.11 -18.07 -35.71
C LEU A 33 -2.82 -18.79 -36.88
N ARG A 34 -2.34 -19.97 -37.28
CA ARG A 34 -2.99 -20.78 -38.32
C ARG A 34 -4.38 -21.29 -37.91
N LEU A 35 -4.49 -21.81 -36.69
CA LEU A 35 -5.78 -22.25 -36.14
C LEU A 35 -6.79 -21.09 -36.16
N LEU A 36 -6.34 -19.90 -35.74
CA LEU A 36 -7.17 -18.70 -35.74
C LEU A 36 -7.62 -18.32 -37.16
N LEU A 37 -6.73 -18.34 -38.15
CA LEU A 37 -7.11 -18.03 -39.54
C LEU A 37 -8.18 -18.98 -40.08
N ASN A 38 -8.03 -20.28 -39.84
CA ASN A 38 -9.01 -21.28 -40.25
C ASN A 38 -10.34 -21.11 -39.54
N PHE A 39 -10.31 -20.65 -38.29
CA PHE A 39 -11.50 -20.34 -37.53
C PHE A 39 -12.23 -19.10 -38.08
N LEU A 40 -11.49 -18.00 -38.32
CA LEU A 40 -12.06 -16.76 -38.85
C LEU A 40 -12.64 -16.93 -40.26
N LYS A 41 -12.08 -17.81 -41.10
CA LYS A 41 -12.66 -18.13 -42.42
C LYS A 41 -14.11 -18.64 -42.36
N LYS A 42 -14.53 -19.25 -41.24
CA LYS A 42 -15.91 -19.74 -41.06
C LYS A 42 -16.91 -18.63 -40.72
N GLY A 43 -16.42 -17.43 -40.42
CA GLY A 43 -17.25 -16.32 -39.99
C GLY A 43 -17.90 -15.55 -41.14
N ASN A 44 -18.88 -14.71 -40.79
CA ASN A 44 -19.57 -13.83 -41.70
C ASN A 44 -19.72 -12.44 -41.07
N LEU A 45 -19.53 -11.40 -41.89
CA LEU A 45 -19.77 -10.01 -41.48
C LEU A 45 -21.23 -9.64 -41.75
N LYS A 46 -21.97 -9.26 -40.70
CA LYS A 46 -23.36 -8.81 -40.79
C LYS A 46 -23.58 -7.65 -39.83
N GLU A 47 -24.24 -6.58 -40.28
CA GLU A 47 -24.63 -5.44 -39.41
C GLU A 47 -23.45 -4.86 -38.59
N GLU A 48 -22.28 -4.69 -39.23
CA GLU A 48 -21.05 -4.20 -38.58
C GLU A 48 -20.57 -5.04 -37.38
N LYS A 49 -20.96 -6.31 -37.33
CA LYS A 49 -20.44 -7.30 -36.40
C LYS A 49 -19.98 -8.54 -37.14
N PHE A 50 -18.98 -9.21 -36.58
CA PHE A 50 -18.47 -10.44 -37.15
C PHE A 50 -18.95 -11.64 -36.35
N TYR A 51 -19.66 -12.54 -37.04
CA TYR A 51 -20.29 -13.72 -36.48
C TYR A 51 -19.52 -14.96 -36.88
N ILE A 52 -19.09 -15.76 -35.92
CA ILE A 52 -18.40 -17.03 -36.15
C ILE A 52 -19.19 -18.14 -35.48
N TYR A 53 -19.53 -19.20 -36.22
CA TYR A 53 -20.14 -20.38 -35.61
C TYR A 53 -19.19 -21.00 -34.57
N TYR A 54 -19.72 -21.32 -33.39
CA TYR A 54 -18.92 -21.79 -32.25
C TYR A 54 -19.49 -23.06 -31.64
N ASN A 55 -18.70 -24.13 -31.66
CA ASN A 55 -18.97 -25.35 -30.93
C ASN A 55 -18.01 -25.49 -29.74
N ALA A 56 -18.54 -25.53 -28.52
CA ALA A 56 -17.74 -25.53 -27.30
C ALA A 56 -16.81 -26.75 -27.13
N GLU A 57 -17.12 -27.89 -27.75
CA GLU A 57 -16.27 -29.09 -27.69
C GLU A 57 -15.16 -29.07 -28.74
N LYS A 58 -15.45 -28.54 -29.93
CA LYS A 58 -14.51 -28.56 -31.07
C LYS A 58 -13.63 -27.33 -31.15
N ASP A 59 -14.20 -26.15 -30.90
CA ASP A 59 -13.56 -24.86 -31.13
C ASP A 59 -13.00 -24.22 -29.84
N ALA A 60 -12.82 -25.02 -28.77
CA ALA A 60 -12.34 -24.53 -27.48
C ALA A 60 -10.94 -23.91 -27.56
N LYS A 61 -10.06 -24.44 -28.42
CA LYS A 61 -8.69 -23.93 -28.60
C LYS A 61 -8.70 -22.58 -29.31
N GLU A 62 -9.49 -22.46 -30.36
CA GLU A 62 -9.70 -21.27 -31.18
C GLU A 62 -10.31 -20.14 -30.35
N LYS A 63 -11.33 -20.47 -29.55
CA LYS A 63 -11.90 -19.55 -28.55
C LYS A 63 -10.85 -19.06 -27.57
N ARG A 64 -10.00 -19.96 -27.07
CA ARG A 64 -8.91 -19.58 -26.15
C ARG A 64 -7.88 -18.66 -26.80
N ILE A 65 -7.61 -18.80 -28.10
CA ILE A 65 -6.72 -17.91 -28.84
C ILE A 65 -7.30 -16.49 -28.92
N LEU A 66 -8.60 -16.36 -29.20
CA LEU A 66 -9.28 -15.05 -29.20
C LEU A 66 -9.19 -14.35 -27.83
N GLU A 67 -9.35 -15.11 -26.74
CA GLU A 67 -9.17 -14.60 -25.38
C GLU A 67 -7.72 -14.17 -25.11
N ILE A 68 -6.73 -14.93 -25.59
CA ILE A 68 -5.31 -14.60 -25.40
C ILE A 68 -4.94 -13.30 -26.12
N LEU A 69 -5.45 -13.11 -27.34
CA LEU A 69 -5.25 -11.90 -28.13
C LEU A 69 -5.93 -10.65 -27.56
N GLY A 70 -6.83 -10.81 -26.58
CA GLY A 70 -7.61 -9.72 -26.00
C GLY A 70 -8.71 -9.20 -26.93
N VAL A 71 -9.24 -10.07 -27.80
CA VAL A 71 -10.35 -9.70 -28.70
C VAL A 71 -11.63 -9.64 -27.88
N GLU A 72 -12.31 -8.49 -27.86
CA GLU A 72 -13.60 -8.35 -27.20
C GLU A 72 -14.69 -9.05 -28.02
N HIS A 73 -15.39 -10.01 -27.40
CA HIS A 73 -16.43 -10.77 -28.07
C HIS A 73 -17.47 -11.30 -27.08
N THR A 74 -18.70 -11.48 -27.57
CA THR A 74 -19.80 -12.11 -26.84
C THR A 74 -20.16 -13.45 -27.46
N ILE A 75 -20.89 -14.29 -26.72
CA ILE A 75 -21.47 -15.53 -27.24
C ILE A 75 -22.97 -15.35 -27.29
N GLU A 76 -23.57 -15.48 -28.46
CA GLU A 76 -25.00 -15.38 -28.69
C GLU A 76 -25.58 -16.71 -29.19
N GLY A 77 -26.83 -17.01 -28.84
CA GLY A 77 -27.57 -18.20 -29.28
C GLY A 77 -27.64 -19.34 -28.24
N ASP A 78 -28.56 -20.28 -28.47
CA ASP A 78 -28.87 -21.40 -27.57
C ASP A 78 -28.70 -22.77 -28.29
N GLY A 79 -28.36 -23.79 -27.50
CA GLY A 79 -28.18 -25.16 -27.99
C GLY A 79 -27.02 -25.33 -28.98
N GLU A 80 -27.31 -25.87 -30.16
CA GLU A 80 -26.32 -26.14 -31.23
C GLU A 80 -25.99 -24.90 -32.10
N ASN A 81 -26.72 -23.79 -31.96
CA ASN A 81 -26.56 -22.57 -32.76
C ASN A 81 -25.92 -21.45 -31.94
N LYS A 82 -24.70 -21.68 -31.44
CA LYS A 82 -23.91 -20.65 -30.76
C LYS A 82 -22.99 -19.92 -31.73
N PHE A 83 -22.93 -18.61 -31.58
CA PHE A 83 -22.07 -17.74 -32.36
C PHE A 83 -21.18 -16.91 -31.45
N ILE A 84 -19.90 -16.79 -31.80
CA ILE A 84 -19.03 -15.74 -31.27
C ILE A 84 -19.28 -14.49 -32.08
N VAL A 85 -19.59 -13.40 -31.40
CA VAL A 85 -19.89 -12.10 -31.99
C VAL A 85 -18.78 -11.13 -31.60
N VAL A 86 -18.03 -10.65 -32.60
CA VAL A 86 -16.96 -9.68 -32.42
C VAL A 86 -17.46 -8.32 -32.91
N SER A 87 -17.54 -7.36 -32.00
CA SER A 87 -17.91 -5.97 -32.31
C SER A 87 -16.78 -5.23 -33.00
N ASP A 88 -15.56 -5.28 -32.43
CA ASP A 88 -14.36 -4.71 -33.05
C ASP A 88 -13.69 -5.70 -34.01
N TYR A 89 -14.41 -6.07 -35.07
CA TYR A 89 -13.92 -7.01 -36.07
C TYR A 89 -12.76 -6.43 -36.90
N VAL A 90 -12.59 -5.12 -36.91
CA VAL A 90 -11.56 -4.43 -37.69
C VAL A 90 -10.16 -4.73 -37.12
N SER A 91 -10.01 -4.65 -35.80
CA SER A 91 -8.74 -4.90 -35.10
C SER A 91 -8.18 -6.31 -35.29
N ILE A 92 -9.03 -7.29 -35.60
CA ILE A 92 -8.61 -8.68 -35.86
C ILE A 92 -8.53 -8.99 -37.36
N LEU A 93 -9.56 -8.67 -38.14
CA LEU A 93 -9.64 -9.11 -39.54
C LEU A 93 -8.77 -8.28 -40.47
N PHE A 94 -8.54 -7.00 -40.18
CA PHE A 94 -7.72 -6.14 -41.03
C PHE A 94 -6.22 -6.52 -40.95
N PRO A 95 -5.61 -6.72 -39.77
CA PRO A 95 -4.25 -7.26 -39.68
C PRO A 95 -4.07 -8.63 -40.35
N MET A 96 -5.12 -9.45 -40.37
CA MET A 96 -5.12 -10.77 -41.04
C MET A 96 -5.35 -10.70 -42.56
N GLY A 97 -5.46 -9.49 -43.15
CA GLY A 97 -5.70 -9.33 -44.58
C GLY A 97 -7.06 -9.84 -45.05
N MET A 98 -8.02 -10.05 -44.13
CA MET A 98 -9.37 -10.56 -44.41
C MET A 98 -10.40 -9.45 -44.68
N LEU A 99 -9.99 -8.18 -44.56
CA LEU A 99 -10.81 -7.02 -44.88
C LEU A 99 -10.22 -6.23 -46.03
N GLU A 100 -11.08 -5.87 -46.97
CA GLU A 100 -10.82 -4.81 -47.94
C GLU A 100 -11.52 -3.53 -47.52
N TYR A 101 -10.79 -2.42 -47.54
CA TYR A 101 -11.32 -1.09 -47.25
C TYR A 101 -11.44 -0.31 -48.56
N ASN A 102 -12.67 -0.15 -49.06
CA ASN A 102 -12.97 0.60 -50.28
C ASN A 102 -14.16 1.54 -50.01
N ASN A 103 -14.06 2.81 -50.44
CA ASN A 103 -15.14 3.81 -50.30
C ASN A 103 -15.76 3.89 -48.90
N GLN A 104 -14.91 3.92 -47.85
CA GLN A 104 -15.33 3.98 -46.44
C GLN A 104 -16.13 2.76 -45.93
N LYS A 105 -16.15 1.64 -46.66
CA LYS A 105 -16.79 0.41 -46.23
C LYS A 105 -15.81 -0.76 -46.17
N PHE A 106 -15.94 -1.57 -45.13
CA PHE A 106 -15.21 -2.82 -45.01
C PHE A 106 -15.97 -3.95 -45.70
N LYS A 107 -15.27 -4.70 -46.54
CA LYS A 107 -15.79 -5.93 -47.14
C LYS A 107 -14.95 -7.11 -46.66
N PHE A 108 -15.63 -8.12 -46.12
CA PHE A 108 -14.99 -9.38 -45.74
C PHE A 108 -14.61 -10.15 -47.01
N ASN A 109 -13.31 -10.36 -47.19
CA ASN A 109 -12.75 -11.12 -48.31
C ASN A 109 -11.64 -12.04 -47.76
N PRO A 110 -11.96 -13.25 -47.31
CA PRO A 110 -10.96 -14.16 -46.77
C PRO A 110 -9.98 -14.60 -47.88
N PRO A 111 -8.66 -14.45 -47.69
CA PRO A 111 -7.68 -14.80 -48.69
C PRO A 111 -7.62 -16.33 -48.93
N VAL A 112 -7.70 -16.73 -50.19
CA VAL A 112 -7.74 -18.14 -50.62
C VAL A 112 -6.37 -18.85 -50.46
N ASN A 113 -5.25 -18.12 -50.58
CA ASN A 113 -3.87 -18.66 -50.59
C ASN A 113 -3.03 -18.38 -49.33
N LEU A 114 -3.65 -17.92 -48.23
CA LEU A 114 -2.89 -17.50 -47.04
C LEU A 114 -2.19 -18.66 -46.31
N GLU A 115 -2.75 -19.87 -46.39
CA GLU A 115 -2.16 -21.08 -45.80
C GLU A 115 -0.84 -21.45 -46.49
N GLU A 116 -0.77 -21.41 -47.82
CA GLU A 116 0.46 -21.68 -48.58
C GLU A 116 1.56 -20.65 -48.28
N GLN A 117 1.19 -19.37 -48.10
CA GLN A 117 2.13 -18.31 -47.72
C GLN A 117 2.70 -18.54 -46.31
N LEU A 118 1.86 -18.91 -45.34
CA LEU A 118 2.30 -19.25 -43.98
C LEU A 118 3.10 -20.54 -43.92
N GLN A 119 2.88 -21.48 -44.84
CA GLN A 119 3.62 -22.74 -44.93
C GLN A 119 5.03 -22.54 -45.49
N LYS A 120 5.20 -21.67 -46.49
CA LYS A 120 6.53 -21.23 -46.96
C LYS A 120 7.33 -20.55 -45.85
N LEU A 121 6.66 -19.75 -45.01
CA LEU A 121 7.29 -19.03 -43.90
C LEU A 121 7.80 -19.94 -42.77
N GLN A 122 7.12 -21.05 -42.49
CA GLN A 122 7.64 -22.05 -41.56
C GLN A 122 8.89 -22.75 -42.11
N ASN A 123 8.87 -23.12 -43.39
CA ASN A 123 9.98 -23.84 -44.03
C ASN A 123 11.25 -22.97 -44.11
N GLU A 124 11.13 -21.66 -44.34
CA GLU A 124 12.27 -20.71 -44.32
C GLU A 124 12.85 -20.48 -42.90
N ASN A 125 12.03 -20.58 -41.86
CA ASN A 125 12.46 -20.37 -40.48
C ASN A 125 13.05 -21.63 -39.82
N ASP A 126 12.62 -22.82 -40.24
CA ASP A 126 13.12 -24.11 -39.72
C ASP A 126 14.62 -24.35 -40.01
N GLU A 127 15.20 -23.67 -41.02
CA GLU A 127 16.63 -23.71 -41.34
C GLU A 127 17.51 -22.88 -40.37
N ASN A 128 16.91 -21.99 -39.55
CA ASN A 128 17.61 -21.06 -38.65
C ASN A 128 17.25 -21.29 -37.16
N LYS A 129 17.30 -22.55 -36.69
CA LYS A 129 16.95 -22.89 -35.30
C LYS A 129 18.02 -22.47 -34.28
N ASN A 130 17.75 -21.37 -33.58
CA ASN A 130 18.17 -21.19 -32.19
C ASN A 130 16.94 -21.34 -31.29
N GLU A 131 17.00 -22.25 -30.30
CA GLU A 131 15.87 -22.75 -29.50
C GLU A 131 15.17 -21.71 -28.57
N GLU A 132 15.58 -20.43 -28.58
CA GLU A 132 15.12 -19.43 -27.61
C GLU A 132 13.99 -18.48 -28.08
N LYS A 133 13.43 -18.59 -29.30
CA LYS A 133 12.57 -17.52 -29.88
C LYS A 133 11.19 -17.93 -30.44
N LYS A 134 10.47 -18.89 -29.85
CA LYS A 134 9.14 -19.30 -30.40
C LYS A 134 8.02 -18.25 -30.38
N TYR A 135 8.08 -17.22 -29.52
CA TYR A 135 6.97 -16.27 -29.33
C TYR A 135 7.05 -15.01 -30.21
N ASP A 136 8.21 -14.69 -30.78
CA ASP A 136 8.39 -13.43 -31.55
C ASP A 136 8.12 -13.59 -33.07
N GLU A 137 7.73 -14.78 -33.51
CA GLU A 137 7.54 -15.12 -34.93
C GLU A 137 6.16 -14.70 -35.49
N SER A 138 5.19 -14.46 -34.60
CA SER A 138 3.82 -14.12 -34.98
C SER A 138 3.73 -12.75 -35.64
N ILE A 139 4.28 -11.70 -35.01
CA ILE A 139 4.21 -10.31 -35.52
C ILE A 139 4.85 -10.14 -36.90
N PRO A 140 6.07 -10.66 -37.18
CA PRO A 140 6.62 -10.65 -38.54
C PRO A 140 5.68 -11.31 -39.55
N SER A 141 5.03 -12.41 -39.17
CA SER A 141 4.09 -13.13 -40.03
C SER A 141 2.80 -12.34 -40.27
N VAL A 142 2.25 -11.69 -39.23
CA VAL A 142 1.11 -10.78 -39.35
C VAL A 142 1.46 -9.59 -40.25
N ASN A 143 2.64 -8.99 -40.10
CA ASN A 143 3.10 -7.88 -40.94
C ASN A 143 3.29 -8.26 -42.41
N LYS A 144 3.61 -9.52 -42.73
CA LYS A 144 3.70 -10.00 -44.11
C LYS A 144 2.32 -10.10 -44.78
N ILE A 145 1.26 -10.29 -44.00
CA ILE A 145 -0.12 -10.45 -44.47
C ILE A 145 -0.86 -9.12 -44.45
N SER A 146 -0.59 -8.29 -43.44
CA SER A 146 -1.25 -7.02 -43.23
C SER A 146 -0.87 -5.98 -44.27
N LYS A 147 -1.82 -5.11 -44.61
CA LYS A 147 -1.57 -3.92 -45.45
C LYS A 147 -1.01 -2.73 -44.67
N VAL A 148 -0.97 -2.83 -43.34
CA VAL A 148 -0.44 -1.79 -42.45
C VAL A 148 0.60 -2.40 -41.52
N ILE A 149 1.48 -1.56 -40.99
CA ILE A 149 2.52 -2.01 -40.07
C ILE A 149 1.88 -2.24 -38.69
N ILE A 150 2.03 -3.46 -38.16
CA ILE A 150 1.60 -3.89 -36.83
C ILE A 150 2.82 -3.91 -35.92
N ARG A 151 2.76 -3.16 -34.81
CA ARG A 151 3.76 -3.20 -33.73
C ARG A 151 3.23 -4.01 -32.54
N LYS A 152 4.13 -4.40 -31.64
CA LYS A 152 3.79 -5.04 -30.36
C LYS A 152 2.85 -4.12 -29.57
N LYS A 153 1.76 -4.66 -29.01
CA LYS A 153 0.86 -3.89 -28.14
C LYS A 153 1.48 -3.75 -26.75
N ALA A 154 1.97 -4.84 -26.19
CA ALA A 154 2.75 -4.88 -24.97
C ALA A 154 4.19 -5.27 -25.29
N GLY A 155 5.12 -4.34 -25.10
CA GLY A 155 6.55 -4.62 -25.21
C GLY A 155 7.12 -5.35 -24.00
N THR A 156 6.66 -4.99 -22.80
CA THR A 156 7.20 -5.48 -21.53
C THR A 156 6.08 -5.78 -20.55
N TYR A 157 6.15 -6.94 -19.91
CA TYR A 157 5.27 -7.32 -18.82
C TYR A 157 6.02 -7.20 -17.50
N ILE A 158 5.43 -6.48 -16.53
CA ILE A 158 5.99 -6.30 -15.20
C ILE A 158 5.21 -7.16 -14.22
N GLY A 159 5.91 -8.06 -13.52
CA GLY A 159 5.34 -8.82 -12.42
C GLY A 159 5.26 -7.96 -11.17
N THR A 160 4.12 -8.00 -10.47
CA THR A 160 3.95 -7.31 -9.19
C THR A 160 3.42 -8.26 -8.13
N ARG A 161 3.73 -7.97 -6.87
CA ARG A 161 3.17 -8.67 -5.72
C ARG A 161 2.77 -7.63 -4.69
N MET A 162 1.53 -7.71 -4.22
CA MET A 162 1.07 -6.88 -3.11
C MET A 162 1.97 -7.10 -1.89
N GLY A 163 2.56 -6.01 -1.40
CA GLY A 163 3.51 -6.00 -0.30
C GLY A 163 2.86 -5.54 1.00
N ARG A 164 3.20 -4.32 1.42
CA ARG A 164 2.63 -3.69 2.61
C ARG A 164 1.32 -2.97 2.24
N PRO A 165 0.22 -3.19 2.98
CA PRO A 165 -1.00 -2.41 2.78
C PRO A 165 -0.79 -0.97 3.25
N GLU A 166 -1.67 -0.10 2.77
CA GLU A 166 -1.81 1.28 3.18
C GLU A 166 -2.07 1.42 4.69
N LYS A 167 -1.63 2.54 5.27
CA LYS A 167 -1.84 2.85 6.68
C LYS A 167 -2.08 4.35 6.86
N ALA A 168 -3.13 4.68 7.62
CA ALA A 168 -3.37 6.00 8.19
C ALA A 168 -3.89 5.81 9.61
N LYS A 169 -3.09 6.19 10.63
CA LYS A 169 -3.48 5.99 12.04
C LYS A 169 -2.68 6.85 13.00
N GLU A 170 -3.31 7.21 14.12
CA GLU A 170 -2.62 7.82 15.25
C GLU A 170 -1.50 6.93 15.83
N ARG A 171 -0.33 7.53 16.08
CA ARG A 171 0.82 6.81 16.62
C ARG A 171 0.63 6.57 18.12
N LYS A 172 0.30 5.32 18.47
CA LYS A 172 0.15 4.89 19.87
C LYS A 172 1.37 4.11 20.34
N MET A 173 1.89 4.48 21.51
CA MET A 173 2.77 3.59 22.27
C MET A 173 2.02 2.29 22.62
N GLN A 174 2.77 1.22 22.89
CA GLN A 174 2.21 -0.04 23.37
C GLN A 174 2.65 -0.28 24.81
N PRO A 175 1.74 -0.18 25.80
CA PRO A 175 0.34 0.28 25.72
C PRO A 175 0.21 1.80 25.44
N PRO A 176 -0.98 2.29 25.06
CA PRO A 176 -1.21 3.72 24.80
C PRO A 176 -1.02 4.59 26.04
N VAL A 177 -0.44 5.79 25.86
CA VAL A 177 -0.05 6.71 26.94
C VAL A 177 -0.59 8.11 26.67
N HIS A 178 -1.07 8.79 27.70
CA HIS A 178 -1.47 10.21 27.68
C HIS A 178 -0.39 11.11 28.34
N CYS A 179 0.33 10.61 29.36
CA CYS A 179 1.31 11.39 30.11
C CYS A 179 2.64 10.64 30.30
N LEU A 180 3.76 11.32 30.08
CA LEU A 180 5.09 10.78 30.40
C LEU A 180 5.43 10.96 31.90
N PHE A 181 4.59 10.39 32.77
CA PHE A 181 4.76 10.35 34.22
C PHE A 181 4.86 8.89 34.70
N PRO A 182 5.81 8.52 35.58
CA PRO A 182 5.95 7.13 36.01
C PRO A 182 4.98 6.78 37.14
N VAL A 183 4.17 5.73 36.95
CA VAL A 183 3.22 5.21 37.96
C VAL A 183 3.63 3.85 38.54
N GLY A 184 4.73 3.27 38.06
CA GLY A 184 5.18 1.94 38.49
C GLY A 184 4.09 0.88 38.30
N LYS A 185 3.98 -0.01 39.28
CA LYS A 185 2.92 -1.04 39.33
C LYS A 185 1.62 -0.54 39.97
N TYR A 186 1.61 0.66 40.54
CA TYR A 186 0.47 1.22 41.27
C TYR A 186 -0.68 1.60 40.34
N GLY A 187 -0.40 1.89 39.07
CA GLY A 187 -1.44 2.16 38.06
C GLY A 187 -2.15 0.92 37.50
N GLY A 188 -1.89 -0.27 38.04
CA GLY A 188 -2.49 -1.53 37.57
C GLY A 188 -2.07 -1.91 36.14
N LYS A 189 -2.85 -2.78 35.49
CA LYS A 189 -2.56 -3.27 34.12
C LYS A 189 -2.64 -2.16 33.07
N SER A 190 -3.52 -1.19 33.27
CA SER A 190 -3.78 -0.07 32.34
C SER A 190 -2.89 1.15 32.61
N ARG A 191 -2.05 1.12 33.64
CA ARG A 191 -1.13 2.20 34.05
C ARG A 191 -1.85 3.54 34.28
N LEU A 192 -3.00 3.49 34.96
CA LEU A 192 -3.80 4.66 35.27
C LEU A 192 -3.25 5.37 36.50
N ILE A 193 -2.98 6.67 36.40
CA ILE A 193 -2.60 7.47 37.56
C ILE A 193 -3.76 7.58 38.57
N ASN A 194 -5.01 7.54 38.09
CA ASN A 194 -6.23 7.51 38.90
C ASN A 194 -6.22 6.35 39.93
N GLU A 195 -5.67 5.20 39.55
CA GLU A 195 -5.49 4.05 40.46
C GLU A 195 -4.31 4.27 41.41
N ALA A 196 -3.19 4.82 40.91
CA ALA A 196 -2.00 5.08 41.71
C ALA A 196 -2.26 6.11 42.83
N VAL A 197 -3.12 7.10 42.59
CA VAL A 197 -3.52 8.13 43.56
C VAL A 197 -4.16 7.53 44.81
N LYS A 198 -4.82 6.36 44.72
CA LYS A 198 -5.43 5.67 45.88
C LYS A 198 -4.41 5.25 46.94
N SER A 199 -3.15 5.05 46.55
CA SER A 199 -2.07 4.70 47.47
C SER A 199 -1.45 5.91 48.19
N ASN A 200 -1.87 7.15 47.83
CA ASN A 200 -1.29 8.44 48.25
C ASN A 200 0.19 8.60 47.86
N TYR A 201 1.06 7.76 48.41
CA TYR A 201 2.48 7.70 48.13
C TYR A 201 2.81 6.51 47.24
N ILE A 202 3.64 6.73 46.22
CA ILE A 202 4.15 5.65 45.38
C ILE A 202 5.68 5.70 45.30
N ASN A 203 6.30 4.52 45.29
CA ASN A 203 7.74 4.38 45.16
C ASN A 203 8.14 4.33 43.68
N ILE A 204 8.65 5.45 43.18
CA ILE A 204 9.00 5.67 41.77
C ILE A 204 10.37 6.35 41.66
N GLU A 205 10.93 6.34 40.46
CA GLU A 205 12.20 7.00 40.17
C GLU A 205 11.98 8.21 39.26
N ILE A 206 12.17 9.39 39.82
CA ILE A 206 12.00 10.68 39.13
C ILE A 206 13.12 11.64 39.52
N PHE A 207 13.32 12.66 38.68
CA PHE A 207 14.21 13.78 38.99
C PHE A 207 13.66 14.61 40.14
N ASP A 208 14.47 14.85 41.17
CA ASP A 208 14.07 15.62 42.36
C ASP A 208 14.47 17.11 42.33
N GLY A 209 15.07 17.57 41.23
CA GLY A 209 15.64 18.91 41.12
C GLY A 209 17.18 18.91 41.03
N MET A 210 17.84 17.87 41.55
CA MET A 210 19.29 17.69 41.47
C MET A 210 19.68 16.46 40.68
N GLN A 211 19.08 15.30 40.96
CA GLN A 211 19.39 14.04 40.29
C GLN A 211 18.17 13.11 40.20
N ALA A 212 18.25 12.10 39.35
CA ALA A 212 17.27 11.03 39.33
C ALA A 212 17.43 10.18 40.61
N ARG A 213 16.40 10.14 41.44
CA ARG A 213 16.38 9.32 42.65
C ARG A 213 15.14 8.46 42.72
N LYS A 214 15.29 7.27 43.30
CA LYS A 214 14.18 6.40 43.66
C LYS A 214 13.71 6.74 45.08
N GLY A 215 12.43 7.05 45.24
CA GLY A 215 11.87 7.47 46.53
C GLY A 215 10.36 7.39 46.54
N GLU A 216 9.78 7.67 47.71
CA GLU A 216 8.32 7.78 47.87
C GLU A 216 7.87 9.22 47.59
N PHE A 217 6.91 9.36 46.68
CA PHE A 217 6.37 10.66 46.28
C PHE A 217 4.86 10.68 46.47
N ASN A 218 4.33 11.79 47.00
CA ASN A 218 2.89 12.00 47.20
C ASN A 218 2.20 12.33 45.87
N VAL A 219 1.80 11.30 45.13
CA VAL A 219 1.17 11.47 43.81
C VAL A 219 -0.25 11.98 43.93
N LYS A 220 -0.95 11.73 45.05
CA LYS A 220 -2.27 12.31 45.29
C LYS A 220 -2.22 13.83 45.36
N GLU A 221 -1.27 14.39 46.10
CA GLU A 221 -1.11 15.83 46.19
C GLU A 221 -0.76 16.46 44.83
N MET A 222 0.11 15.82 44.04
CA MET A 222 0.46 16.28 42.69
C MET A 222 -0.76 16.25 41.75
N TRP A 223 -1.57 15.19 41.84
CA TRP A 223 -2.80 15.03 41.06
C TRP A 223 -3.86 16.06 41.43
N ASP A 224 -4.13 16.26 42.73
CA ASP A 224 -5.11 17.23 43.22
C ASP A 224 -4.71 18.67 42.87
N LYS A 225 -3.41 18.98 42.93
CA LYS A 225 -2.87 20.27 42.45
C LYS A 225 -3.13 20.47 40.96
N ALA A 226 -2.84 19.45 40.14
CA ALA A 226 -3.06 19.52 38.69
C ALA A 226 -4.54 19.74 38.34
N LEU A 227 -5.46 19.02 39.01
CA LEU A 227 -6.90 19.22 38.82
C LEU A 227 -7.37 20.61 39.25
N LYS A 228 -6.82 21.14 40.34
CA LYS A 228 -7.14 22.49 40.82
C LYS A 228 -6.66 23.58 39.85
N VAL A 229 -5.47 23.41 39.25
CA VAL A 229 -4.94 24.33 38.24
C VAL A 229 -5.82 24.36 36.99
N LEU A 230 -6.27 23.19 36.54
CA LEU A 230 -7.11 23.06 35.35
C LEU A 230 -8.59 23.38 35.61
N ASN A 231 -9.04 23.31 36.87
CA ASN A 231 -10.44 23.44 37.27
C ASN A 231 -11.37 22.49 36.49
N MET A 232 -11.01 21.21 36.46
CA MET A 232 -11.68 20.18 35.66
C MET A 232 -11.92 18.89 36.45
N GLN A 233 -12.90 18.11 36.00
CA GLN A 233 -13.09 16.74 36.49
C GLN A 233 -11.97 15.82 35.97
N ALA A 234 -11.63 14.81 36.77
CA ALA A 234 -10.57 13.85 36.49
C ALA A 234 -10.95 12.85 35.37
N PRO A 235 -10.32 12.90 34.19
CA PRO A 235 -10.43 11.82 33.20
C PRO A 235 -9.51 10.65 33.58
N ASP A 236 -9.66 9.53 32.87
CA ASP A 236 -8.76 8.38 32.99
C ASP A 236 -7.43 8.65 32.26
N VAL A 237 -6.36 8.88 33.03
CA VAL A 237 -5.04 9.25 32.49
C VAL A 237 -4.08 8.07 32.53
N ARG A 238 -3.73 7.57 31.34
CA ARG A 238 -2.74 6.52 31.15
C ARG A 238 -1.33 7.09 31.16
N CYS A 239 -0.47 6.50 31.97
CA CYS A 239 0.89 6.94 32.24
C CYS A 239 1.93 5.87 31.87
N VAL A 240 3.21 6.19 31.98
CA VAL A 240 4.29 5.21 31.77
C VAL A 240 4.56 4.41 33.05
N GLU A 241 5.03 3.17 32.89
CA GLU A 241 5.43 2.37 34.06
C GLU A 241 6.70 2.92 34.72
N GLY A 242 7.63 3.44 33.92
CA GLY A 242 8.86 4.07 34.38
C GLY A 242 9.46 4.97 33.30
N MET A 243 10.28 5.93 33.72
CA MET A 243 10.98 6.84 32.80
C MET A 243 12.16 6.13 32.13
N ILE A 244 12.24 6.25 30.80
CA ILE A 244 13.34 5.70 29.97
C ILE A 244 14.40 6.74 29.62
N SER A 245 14.14 8.01 29.93
CA SER A 245 15.05 9.11 29.69
C SER A 245 16.21 9.11 30.70
N LYS A 246 17.33 9.73 30.31
CA LYS A 246 18.54 9.77 31.16
C LYS A 246 18.30 10.53 32.46
N GLU A 247 17.63 11.69 32.38
CA GLU A 247 17.39 12.56 33.52
C GLU A 247 16.16 12.14 34.34
N LYS A 248 15.28 11.28 33.79
CA LYS A 248 14.04 10.83 34.42
C LYS A 248 13.13 11.97 34.90
N ILE A 249 13.15 13.09 34.17
CA ILE A 249 12.26 14.23 34.42
C ILE A 249 10.86 13.88 33.91
N PRO A 250 9.85 13.78 34.79
CA PRO A 250 8.50 13.49 34.37
C PRO A 250 7.87 14.70 33.67
N GLU A 251 6.95 14.42 32.75
CA GLU A 251 6.08 15.44 32.19
C GLU A 251 5.05 15.92 33.23
N LYS A 252 4.59 17.18 33.06
CA LYS A 252 3.51 17.76 33.86
C LYS A 252 2.21 16.95 33.70
N ILE A 253 1.60 16.59 34.82
CA ILE A 253 0.37 15.78 34.87
C ILE A 253 -0.79 16.51 34.20
N GLU A 254 -0.82 17.84 34.28
CA GLU A 254 -1.81 18.71 33.65
C GLU A 254 -1.90 18.43 32.13
N LYS A 255 -0.75 18.28 31.45
CA LYS A 255 -0.71 17.94 30.02
C LYS A 255 -1.36 16.58 29.78
N GLY A 256 -1.06 15.59 30.62
CA GLY A 256 -1.67 14.27 30.58
C GLY A 256 -3.19 14.27 30.74
N ILE A 257 -3.72 15.11 31.64
CA ILE A 257 -5.16 15.31 31.85
C ILE A 257 -5.80 15.91 30.59
N LEU A 258 -5.20 16.96 30.03
CA LEU A 258 -5.69 17.60 28.80
C LEU A 258 -5.63 16.68 27.58
N ARG A 259 -4.59 15.84 27.45
CA ARG A 259 -4.52 14.82 26.40
C ARG A 259 -5.60 13.76 26.56
N ALA A 260 -5.87 13.31 27.78
CA ALA A 260 -6.93 12.34 28.05
C ALA A 260 -8.33 12.92 27.77
N LYS A 261 -8.59 14.18 28.16
CA LYS A 261 -9.83 14.91 27.84
C LYS A 261 -10.09 14.96 26.33
N ASN A 262 -9.05 15.18 25.54
CA ASN A 262 -9.12 15.30 24.08
C ASN A 262 -8.87 13.96 23.35
N GLU A 263 -8.74 12.83 24.06
CA GLU A 263 -8.49 11.50 23.48
C GLU A 263 -7.27 11.43 22.53
N VAL A 264 -6.20 12.15 22.86
CA VAL A 264 -4.94 12.16 22.11
C VAL A 264 -3.81 11.47 22.86
N PHE A 265 -2.85 10.93 22.11
CA PHE A 265 -1.80 10.05 22.64
C PHE A 265 -0.41 10.64 22.42
N VAL A 266 0.40 10.60 23.48
CA VAL A 266 1.76 11.11 23.46
C VAL A 266 2.74 10.03 23.00
N PHE A 267 3.77 10.45 22.26
CA PHE A 267 4.92 9.61 21.93
C PHE A 267 6.10 9.86 22.89
N LYS A 268 7.20 9.13 22.71
CA LYS A 268 8.31 9.07 23.67
C LYS A 268 9.01 10.41 23.92
N ASP A 269 8.88 11.35 23.00
CA ASP A 269 9.53 12.66 23.02
C ASP A 269 8.59 13.80 23.45
N GLY A 270 7.34 13.47 23.81
CA GLY A 270 6.31 14.43 24.20
C GLY A 270 5.38 14.86 23.08
N THR A 271 5.69 14.52 21.82
CA THR A 271 4.90 14.93 20.64
C THR A 271 3.70 14.02 20.39
N ILE A 272 2.71 14.51 19.64
CA ILE A 272 1.55 13.74 19.18
C ILE A 272 1.63 13.57 17.67
N ARG A 273 1.62 12.32 17.20
CA ARG A 273 1.86 11.99 15.79
C ARG A 273 0.73 11.24 15.13
N TYR A 274 0.59 11.45 13.83
CA TYR A 274 -0.27 10.67 12.97
C TYR A 274 0.55 10.03 11.84
N ASP A 275 0.54 8.71 11.75
CA ASP A 275 1.26 7.93 10.74
C ASP A 275 0.42 7.79 9.48
N MET A 276 1.06 7.95 8.32
CA MET A 276 0.44 7.81 7.01
C MET A 276 1.44 7.27 5.98
N THR A 277 0.95 6.49 5.02
CA THR A 277 1.75 6.08 3.84
C THR A 277 2.02 7.29 2.95
N ASP A 278 3.24 7.45 2.46
CA ASP A 278 3.64 8.54 1.58
C ASP A 278 3.42 8.21 0.10
N VAL A 279 2.92 9.18 -0.67
CA VAL A 279 2.74 9.06 -2.12
C VAL A 279 3.19 10.37 -2.77
N PRO A 280 4.01 10.33 -3.83
CA PRO A 280 4.45 11.53 -4.52
C PRO A 280 3.34 12.09 -5.41
N LEU A 281 3.22 13.41 -5.45
CA LEU A 281 2.29 14.13 -6.32
C LEU A 281 2.90 15.47 -6.71
N THR A 282 2.80 15.85 -7.98
CA THR A 282 3.23 17.17 -8.46
C THR A 282 2.07 18.06 -8.86
N HIS A 283 0.92 17.50 -9.20
CA HIS A 283 -0.24 18.22 -9.70
C HIS A 283 -1.53 17.69 -9.07
N PHE A 284 -2.54 18.55 -8.90
CA PHE A 284 -3.83 18.17 -8.34
C PHE A 284 -4.95 19.04 -8.90
N LYS A 285 -6.19 18.57 -8.84
CA LYS A 285 -7.39 19.39 -9.07
C LYS A 285 -8.00 19.81 -7.74
N PRO A 286 -8.48 21.07 -7.57
CA PRO A 286 -9.15 21.51 -6.34
C PRO A 286 -10.27 20.57 -5.87
N LYS A 287 -11.02 20.00 -6.82
CA LYS A 287 -12.10 19.03 -6.55
C LYS A 287 -11.61 17.74 -5.90
N GLU A 288 -10.41 17.28 -6.23
CA GLU A 288 -9.83 16.04 -5.69
C GLU A 288 -9.43 16.17 -4.22
N ILE A 289 -9.10 17.40 -3.80
CA ILE A 289 -8.60 17.69 -2.46
C ILE A 289 -9.66 18.33 -1.54
N PHE A 290 -10.91 18.38 -2.00
CA PHE A 290 -12.06 18.98 -1.31
C PHE A 290 -11.82 20.41 -0.83
N THR A 291 -11.12 21.23 -1.62
CA THR A 291 -10.78 22.62 -1.24
C THR A 291 -11.33 23.61 -2.26
N SER A 292 -11.96 24.68 -1.76
CA SER A 292 -12.54 25.70 -2.64
C SER A 292 -11.48 26.50 -3.37
N VAL A 293 -11.80 26.93 -4.59
CA VAL A 293 -10.96 27.81 -5.41
C VAL A 293 -10.58 29.09 -4.65
N GLU A 294 -11.52 29.68 -3.92
CA GLU A 294 -11.28 30.89 -3.10
C GLU A 294 -10.19 30.65 -2.04
N LYS A 295 -10.24 29.51 -1.35
CA LYS A 295 -9.27 29.16 -0.32
C LYS A 295 -7.89 28.89 -0.92
N LEU A 296 -7.82 28.24 -2.09
CA LEU A 296 -6.57 28.03 -2.81
C LEU A 296 -5.92 29.34 -3.27
N LYS A 297 -6.73 30.29 -3.76
CA LYS A 297 -6.25 31.66 -4.06
C LYS A 297 -5.64 32.33 -2.84
N MET A 298 -6.30 32.23 -1.67
CA MET A 298 -5.74 32.76 -0.41
C MET A 298 -4.42 32.09 -0.01
N LEU A 299 -4.19 30.83 -0.38
CA LEU A 299 -2.96 30.09 -0.15
C LEU A 299 -1.85 30.41 -1.17
N GLY A 300 -2.17 31.21 -2.19
CA GLY A 300 -1.27 31.68 -3.24
C GLY A 300 -1.30 30.86 -4.53
N TYR A 301 -2.41 30.17 -4.83
CA TYR A 301 -2.65 29.49 -6.11
C TYR A 301 -3.51 30.37 -7.02
N ASP A 302 -2.87 31.15 -7.88
CA ASP A 302 -3.55 32.11 -8.75
C ASP A 302 -3.80 31.59 -10.18
N LYS A 303 -2.98 30.62 -10.62
CA LYS A 303 -2.95 30.11 -11.99
C LYS A 303 -2.89 28.59 -12.01
N ASP A 304 -3.41 28.00 -13.08
CA ASP A 304 -3.24 26.58 -13.40
C ASP A 304 -1.84 26.28 -13.98
N TYR A 305 -1.54 24.99 -14.18
CA TYR A 305 -0.24 24.55 -14.70
C TYR A 305 0.07 25.06 -16.12
N LYS A 306 -0.94 25.52 -16.88
CA LYS A 306 -0.78 26.14 -18.20
C LYS A 306 -0.66 27.67 -18.12
N GLY A 307 -0.69 28.24 -16.91
CA GLY A 307 -0.61 29.68 -16.67
C GLY A 307 -1.94 30.44 -16.80
N ASN A 308 -3.08 29.76 -16.98
CA ASN A 308 -4.38 30.42 -17.02
C ASN A 308 -4.87 30.76 -15.60
N PRO A 309 -5.63 31.85 -15.40
CA PRO A 309 -6.20 32.18 -14.10
C PRO A 309 -7.06 31.04 -13.53
N LEU A 310 -6.93 30.79 -12.23
CA LEU A 310 -7.76 29.80 -11.53
C LEU A 310 -9.21 30.29 -11.40
N VAL A 311 -10.14 29.61 -12.04
CA VAL A 311 -11.58 29.93 -12.07
C VAL A 311 -12.48 28.73 -11.80
N SER A 312 -11.98 27.51 -12.03
CA SER A 312 -12.72 26.26 -11.91
C SER A 312 -12.03 25.27 -10.97
N ASP A 313 -12.80 24.40 -10.34
CA ASP A 313 -12.31 23.33 -9.46
C ASP A 313 -11.83 22.07 -10.22
N GLU A 314 -12.03 22.03 -11.54
CA GLU A 314 -11.52 20.99 -12.46
C GLU A 314 -10.17 21.35 -13.10
N GLN A 315 -9.67 22.58 -12.88
CA GLN A 315 -8.36 22.98 -13.38
C GLN A 315 -7.25 22.25 -12.61
N ILE A 316 -6.22 21.82 -13.35
CA ILE A 316 -5.05 21.17 -12.76
C ILE A 316 -4.09 22.25 -12.27
N LEU A 317 -3.75 22.21 -10.99
CA LEU A 317 -2.80 23.10 -10.34
C LEU A 317 -1.49 22.35 -10.08
N GLU A 318 -0.38 23.06 -10.19
CA GLU A 318 0.93 22.56 -9.77
C GLU A 318 1.09 22.70 -8.26
N LEU A 319 1.39 21.60 -7.57
CA LEU A 319 1.55 21.53 -6.12
C LEU A 319 2.84 22.23 -5.68
N LYS A 320 2.72 23.25 -4.83
CA LYS A 320 3.90 23.91 -4.25
C LYS A 320 4.68 22.92 -3.38
N CYS A 321 6.01 23.05 -3.42
CA CYS A 321 6.93 22.05 -2.87
C CYS A 321 6.68 21.63 -1.41
N GLN A 322 6.21 22.51 -0.52
CA GLN A 322 5.95 22.18 0.90
C GLN A 322 4.45 22.09 1.24
N ASP A 323 3.59 22.11 0.24
CA ASP A 323 2.16 21.87 0.43
C ASP A 323 1.85 20.37 0.40
N ILE A 324 0.96 19.94 1.28
CA ILE A 324 0.60 18.52 1.44
C ILE A 324 -0.91 18.33 1.48
N ILE A 325 -1.34 17.17 1.00
CA ILE A 325 -2.72 16.70 1.04
C ILE A 325 -2.74 15.46 1.94
N VAL A 326 -3.55 15.52 3.00
CA VAL A 326 -3.56 14.50 4.06
C VAL A 326 -4.83 13.66 4.01
N PRO A 327 -4.83 12.42 4.51
CA PRO A 327 -6.02 11.58 4.44
C PRO A 327 -7.14 12.17 5.29
N LYS A 328 -8.38 12.09 4.80
CA LYS A 328 -9.57 12.58 5.52
C LYS A 328 -9.73 11.93 6.89
N ASP A 329 -9.33 10.66 7.02
CA ASP A 329 -9.28 9.92 8.29
C ASP A 329 -8.36 10.55 9.36
N SER A 330 -7.45 11.46 8.97
CA SER A 330 -6.57 12.16 9.92
C SER A 330 -7.23 13.38 10.55
N THR A 331 -8.25 13.95 9.92
CA THR A 331 -8.84 15.26 10.26
C THR A 331 -9.38 15.27 11.69
N ASP A 332 -10.20 14.28 12.05
CA ASP A 332 -10.76 14.13 13.39
C ASP A 332 -9.67 14.10 14.47
N TYR A 333 -8.56 13.41 14.21
CA TYR A 333 -7.46 13.32 15.17
C TYR A 333 -6.70 14.65 15.26
N LEU A 334 -6.39 15.29 14.13
CA LEU A 334 -5.71 16.58 14.09
C LEU A 334 -6.54 17.70 14.75
N ILE A 335 -7.86 17.71 14.58
CA ILE A 335 -8.77 18.64 15.27
C ILE A 335 -8.70 18.43 16.79
N ARG A 336 -8.67 17.17 17.26
CA ARG A 336 -8.48 16.88 18.69
C ARG A 336 -7.11 17.34 19.21
N VAL A 337 -6.06 17.20 18.41
CA VAL A 337 -4.72 17.74 18.74
C VAL A 337 -4.73 19.26 18.81
N ALA A 338 -5.38 19.94 17.86
CA ALA A 338 -5.53 21.40 17.88
C ALA A 338 -6.27 21.88 19.14
N LYS A 339 -7.39 21.23 19.48
CA LYS A 339 -8.15 21.49 20.72
C LYS A 339 -7.32 21.26 21.98
N PHE A 340 -6.50 20.21 21.99
CA PHE A 340 -5.54 19.98 23.07
C PHE A 340 -4.54 21.12 23.22
N VAL A 341 -3.96 21.62 22.13
CA VAL A 341 -3.01 22.74 22.16
C VAL A 341 -3.68 24.03 22.65
N ASP A 342 -4.89 24.31 22.19
CA ASP A 342 -5.65 25.48 22.64
C ASP A 342 -6.02 25.41 24.13
N ASP A 343 -6.50 24.24 24.58
CA ASP A 343 -6.75 23.98 26.00
C ASP A 343 -5.46 24.13 26.84
N GLU A 344 -4.33 23.66 26.33
CA GLU A 344 -3.04 23.77 26.98
C GLU A 344 -2.58 25.23 27.09
N LEU A 345 -2.66 26.01 26.02
CA LEU A 345 -2.32 27.43 26.03
C LEU A 345 -3.21 28.20 27.01
N ASN A 346 -4.53 27.98 26.96
CA ASN A 346 -5.48 28.72 27.79
C ASN A 346 -5.44 28.28 29.27
N LEU A 347 -5.57 26.98 29.55
CA LEU A 347 -5.74 26.48 30.92
C LEU A 347 -4.41 26.37 31.67
N LEU A 348 -3.33 25.93 31.02
CA LEU A 348 -2.04 25.71 31.68
C LEU A 348 -1.12 26.93 31.57
N TYR A 349 -0.99 27.53 30.39
CA TYR A 349 -0.09 28.65 30.15
C TYR A 349 -0.73 30.03 30.30
N LYS A 350 -2.07 30.12 30.44
CA LYS A 350 -2.83 31.37 30.55
C LYS A 350 -2.61 32.32 29.36
N MET A 351 -2.48 31.75 28.16
CA MET A 351 -2.30 32.43 26.89
C MET A 351 -3.55 32.28 26.01
N GLN A 352 -3.65 33.11 24.97
CA GLN A 352 -4.73 32.99 23.98
C GLN A 352 -4.59 31.69 23.17
N SER A 353 -5.72 31.06 22.85
CA SER A 353 -5.81 29.92 21.94
C SER A 353 -5.25 30.27 20.55
N PHE A 354 -4.52 29.33 19.95
CA PHE A 354 -3.80 29.54 18.69
C PHE A 354 -4.59 29.06 17.48
N TYR A 355 -5.09 27.81 17.50
CA TYR A 355 -5.70 27.18 16.33
C TYR A 355 -7.16 27.57 16.16
N ASN A 356 -7.97 27.46 17.22
CA ASN A 356 -9.42 27.70 17.19
C ASN A 356 -10.17 26.89 16.11
N ILE A 357 -9.65 25.70 15.78
CA ILE A 357 -10.16 24.82 14.72
C ILE A 357 -11.39 24.04 15.20
N GLN A 358 -12.49 24.09 14.44
CA GLN A 358 -13.72 23.35 14.77
C GLN A 358 -14.12 22.34 13.69
N LYS A 359 -13.85 22.66 12.43
CA LYS A 359 -14.20 21.83 11.27
C LYS A 359 -12.97 21.53 10.42
N THR A 360 -13.11 20.56 9.53
CA THR A 360 -12.04 20.07 8.66
C THR A 360 -11.46 21.16 7.78
N GLU A 361 -12.27 22.09 7.28
CA GLU A 361 -11.81 23.19 6.41
C GLU A 361 -10.93 24.20 7.14
N ASP A 362 -11.00 24.28 8.47
CA ASP A 362 -10.17 25.18 9.26
C ASP A 362 -8.72 24.67 9.37
N LEU A 363 -8.48 23.37 9.14
CA LEU A 363 -7.12 22.80 9.08
C LEU A 363 -6.37 23.29 7.83
N ILE A 364 -7.07 23.76 6.79
CA ILE A 364 -6.45 24.22 5.55
C ILE A 364 -5.65 25.50 5.81
N GLY A 365 -4.36 25.46 5.47
CA GLY A 365 -3.36 26.48 5.75
C GLY A 365 -2.57 26.23 7.05
N THR A 366 -2.92 25.20 7.83
CA THR A 366 -2.20 24.87 9.05
C THR A 366 -0.82 24.30 8.74
N ILE A 367 0.17 24.76 9.50
CA ILE A 367 1.56 24.29 9.39
C ILE A 367 1.78 23.04 10.24
N VAL A 368 2.39 22.04 9.62
CA VAL A 368 2.77 20.76 10.22
C VAL A 368 4.26 20.51 10.10
N VAL A 369 4.75 19.61 10.92
CA VAL A 369 6.10 19.03 10.80
C VAL A 369 5.95 17.59 10.34
N GLY A 370 6.43 17.30 9.14
CA GLY A 370 6.60 15.94 8.66
C GLY A 370 7.90 15.35 9.21
N LEU A 371 7.85 14.12 9.72
CA LEU A 371 9.00 13.41 10.25
C LEU A 371 8.95 11.94 9.86
N ALA A 372 10.01 11.48 9.21
CA ALA A 372 10.20 10.10 8.86
C ALA A 372 10.74 9.28 10.05
N PRO A 373 10.26 8.03 10.27
CA PRO A 373 10.93 7.05 11.11
C PRO A 373 12.44 6.96 10.82
N HIS A 374 13.24 6.77 11.87
CA HIS A 374 14.72 6.67 11.78
C HIS A 374 15.43 7.98 11.41
N THR A 375 14.73 9.12 11.36
CA THR A 375 15.30 10.44 11.12
C THR A 375 15.11 11.38 12.32
N SER A 376 15.79 12.52 12.29
CA SER A 376 15.69 13.53 13.37
C SER A 376 15.54 14.98 12.90
N ALA A 377 15.50 15.19 11.58
CA ALA A 377 15.19 16.47 10.97
C ALA A 377 13.74 16.40 10.47
N GLY A 378 12.86 17.19 11.05
CA GLY A 378 11.50 17.36 10.55
C GLY A 378 11.48 18.41 9.44
N ILE A 379 10.60 18.25 8.46
CA ILE A 379 10.40 19.22 7.37
C ILE A 379 9.05 19.88 7.54
N ILE A 380 8.99 21.20 7.44
CA ILE A 380 7.72 21.91 7.47
C ILE A 380 6.88 21.58 6.24
N GLY A 381 5.60 21.33 6.46
CA GLY A 381 4.59 21.26 5.42
C GLY A 381 3.37 22.12 5.77
N ARG A 382 2.56 22.45 4.78
CA ARG A 382 1.29 23.16 4.94
C ARG A 382 0.15 22.31 4.38
N ILE A 383 -0.88 22.08 5.18
CA ILE A 383 -2.06 21.33 4.72
C ILE A 383 -2.85 22.20 3.76
N ILE A 384 -3.08 21.72 2.53
CA ILE A 384 -3.89 22.43 1.54
C ILE A 384 -5.23 21.78 1.22
N GLY A 385 -5.40 20.51 1.60
CA GLY A 385 -6.64 19.77 1.38
C GLY A 385 -6.56 18.33 1.88
N PHE A 386 -7.56 17.54 1.51
CA PHE A 386 -7.76 16.18 2.00
C PHE A 386 -8.08 15.20 0.89
N CYS A 387 -7.74 13.92 1.06
CA CYS A 387 -8.12 12.85 0.12
C CYS A 387 -8.87 11.72 0.83
N ASP A 388 -9.69 10.98 0.09
CA ASP A 388 -10.38 9.80 0.63
C ASP A 388 -9.45 8.57 0.76
N ALA A 389 -8.34 8.57 0.02
CA ALA A 389 -7.28 7.57 0.18
C ALA A 389 -6.55 7.73 1.52
N THR A 390 -6.04 6.61 2.08
CA THR A 390 -5.32 6.61 3.37
C THR A 390 -3.82 6.86 3.21
N CYS A 391 -3.46 7.90 2.47
CA CYS A 391 -2.08 8.28 2.19
C CYS A 391 -1.89 9.81 2.25
N CYS A 392 -0.63 10.23 2.35
CA CYS A 392 -0.20 11.62 2.25
C CYS A 392 0.32 11.87 0.85
N PHE A 393 -0.34 12.74 0.09
CA PHE A 393 0.20 13.23 -1.17
C PHE A 393 1.02 14.50 -0.92
N ALA A 394 2.25 14.51 -1.42
CA ALA A 394 3.13 15.66 -1.34
C ALA A 394 4.14 15.67 -2.50
N HIS A 395 4.78 16.81 -2.71
CA HIS A 395 5.82 16.95 -3.71
C HIS A 395 6.97 15.94 -3.48
N PRO A 396 7.55 15.31 -4.52
CA PRO A 396 8.66 14.34 -4.37
C PRO A 396 9.84 14.88 -3.56
N LEU A 397 10.17 16.17 -3.74
CA LEU A 397 11.20 16.85 -2.95
C LEU A 397 10.88 16.84 -1.45
N TRP A 398 9.61 17.01 -1.05
CA TRP A 398 9.21 17.01 0.36
C TRP A 398 9.32 15.62 0.99
N HIS A 399 9.06 14.56 0.23
CA HIS A 399 9.29 13.18 0.67
C HIS A 399 10.78 12.89 0.85
N THR A 400 11.59 13.15 -0.17
CA THR A 400 13.04 12.94 -0.11
C THR A 400 13.76 13.83 0.90
N ALA A 401 13.29 15.05 1.17
CA ALA A 401 13.81 15.89 2.26
C ALA A 401 13.67 15.22 3.64
N LYS A 402 12.66 14.36 3.81
CA LYS A 402 12.48 13.51 5.01
C LYS A 402 13.23 12.18 4.90
N ARG A 403 14.04 11.96 3.87
CA ARG A 403 14.75 10.71 3.57
C ARG A 403 13.78 9.55 3.30
N ARG A 404 12.84 9.80 2.40
CA ARG A 404 11.83 8.86 1.96
C ARG A 404 11.81 8.74 0.46
N ASN A 405 11.70 7.50 0.00
CA ASN A 405 11.80 7.16 -1.42
C ASN A 405 10.42 6.76 -1.99
N THR A 406 9.37 6.83 -1.15
CA THR A 406 7.98 6.54 -1.54
C THR A 406 7.76 5.11 -2.09
N ASP A 407 8.54 4.13 -1.61
CA ASP A 407 8.44 2.71 -1.98
C ASP A 407 7.50 1.91 -1.05
N GLY A 408 6.49 2.59 -0.48
CA GLY A 408 5.60 2.06 0.55
C GLY A 408 6.05 2.37 1.98
N ASP A 409 6.81 3.44 2.13
CA ASP A 409 7.24 3.97 3.41
C ASP A 409 6.07 4.58 4.19
N GLU A 410 6.33 4.90 5.46
CA GLU A 410 5.39 5.60 6.33
C GLU A 410 6.06 6.82 6.92
N ASP A 411 5.31 7.92 6.95
CA ASP A 411 5.69 9.17 7.54
C ASP A 411 4.73 9.57 8.65
N ALA A 412 5.25 10.36 9.59
CA ALA A 412 4.45 10.97 10.64
C ALA A 412 4.28 12.46 10.38
N ILE A 413 3.08 12.98 10.61
CA ILE A 413 2.85 14.43 10.72
C ILE A 413 2.51 14.81 12.16
N MET A 414 2.90 16.02 12.53
CA MET A 414 2.62 16.65 13.82
C MET A 414 2.21 18.09 13.58
N LEU A 415 1.27 18.63 14.36
CA LEU A 415 0.98 20.06 14.31
C LEU A 415 2.19 20.85 14.82
N LEU A 416 2.55 21.96 14.15
CA LEU A 416 3.76 22.71 14.49
C LEU A 416 3.76 23.20 15.94
N MET A 417 2.68 23.85 16.39
CA MET A 417 2.60 24.41 17.73
C MET A 417 2.59 23.31 18.80
N GLU A 418 1.98 22.16 18.51
CA GLU A 418 2.04 20.98 19.38
C GLU A 418 3.49 20.52 19.58
N THR A 419 4.22 20.42 18.47
CA THR A 419 5.63 20.00 18.49
C THR A 419 6.47 20.98 19.31
N LEU A 420 6.29 22.29 19.11
CA LEU A 420 7.07 23.32 19.81
C LEU A 420 6.81 23.37 21.32
N LEU A 421 5.56 23.18 21.77
CA LEU A 421 5.20 23.24 23.19
C LEU A 421 5.56 21.97 23.97
N ASN A 422 5.49 20.81 23.31
CA ASN A 422 5.49 19.52 23.99
C ASN A 422 6.75 18.69 23.78
N PHE A 423 7.52 18.96 22.72
CA PHE A 423 8.79 18.30 22.52
C PHE A 423 9.81 18.71 23.59
N SER A 424 10.55 17.72 24.12
CA SER A 424 11.74 17.99 24.92
C SER A 424 12.80 16.91 24.76
N LYS A 425 14.04 17.33 24.52
CA LYS A 425 15.22 16.43 24.49
C LYS A 425 15.38 15.66 25.81
N LYS A 426 14.84 16.16 26.92
CA LYS A 426 14.89 15.54 28.25
C LYS A 426 13.98 14.31 28.38
N PHE A 427 13.00 14.15 27.49
CA PHE A 427 12.15 12.95 27.44
C PHE A 427 12.75 11.83 26.59
N LEU A 428 13.72 12.16 25.74
CA LEU A 428 14.29 11.18 24.83
C LEU A 428 14.99 10.03 25.57
N PRO A 429 14.90 8.80 25.05
CA PRO A 429 15.58 7.65 25.61
C PRO A 429 17.10 7.88 25.69
N ALA A 430 17.75 7.25 26.67
CA ALA A 430 19.21 7.28 26.78
C ALA A 430 19.92 6.57 25.62
N SER A 431 19.25 5.61 24.96
CA SER A 431 19.81 4.84 23.84
C SER A 431 19.81 5.63 22.53
N ARG A 432 20.86 5.43 21.71
CA ARG A 432 21.05 6.11 20.41
C ARG A 432 19.85 5.96 19.47
N GLY A 433 19.30 4.73 19.34
CA GLY A 433 18.17 4.44 18.48
C GLY A 433 16.86 5.13 18.89
N GLY A 434 16.70 5.49 20.16
CA GLY A 434 15.52 6.22 20.64
C GLY A 434 15.53 7.71 20.30
N ARG A 435 16.68 8.27 19.93
CA ARG A 435 16.83 9.69 19.55
C ARG A 435 16.60 9.93 18.05
N MET A 436 16.77 8.90 17.22
CA MET A 436 16.64 8.94 15.76
C MET A 436 15.19 8.82 15.29
N ASP A 437 14.22 9.33 16.03
CA ASP A 437 12.80 9.30 15.66
C ASP A 437 12.10 10.45 16.38
N ALA A 438 12.73 11.62 16.44
CA ALA A 438 12.26 12.81 17.13
C ALA A 438 12.73 14.08 16.40
N PRO A 439 11.93 15.14 16.34
CA PRO A 439 12.27 16.35 15.59
C PRO A 439 13.31 17.19 16.35
N LEU A 440 14.58 16.78 16.28
CA LEU A 440 15.70 17.48 16.93
C LEU A 440 15.99 18.84 16.27
N VAL A 441 15.73 18.92 14.97
CA VAL A 441 15.80 20.11 14.12
C VAL A 441 14.57 20.12 13.22
N VAL A 442 14.08 21.30 12.87
CA VAL A 442 13.00 21.49 11.92
C VAL A 442 13.51 22.39 10.78
N THR A 443 13.47 21.89 9.56
CA THR A 443 13.82 22.62 8.35
C THR A 443 12.63 23.44 7.89
N MET A 444 12.82 24.76 7.82
CA MET A 444 11.77 25.72 7.45
C MET A 444 11.56 25.78 5.94
N THR A 445 12.67 25.84 5.20
CA THR A 445 12.71 26.03 3.76
C THR A 445 13.41 24.83 3.14
N LEU A 446 12.79 24.21 2.15
CA LEU A 446 13.37 23.08 1.44
C LEU A 446 14.35 23.57 0.37
N ASP A 447 15.58 23.06 0.40
CA ASP A 447 16.55 23.21 -0.69
C ASP A 447 16.68 21.90 -1.45
N ALA A 448 16.28 21.89 -2.73
CA ALA A 448 16.35 20.74 -3.62
C ALA A 448 17.79 20.21 -3.83
N ASN A 449 18.82 21.01 -3.57
CA ASN A 449 20.22 20.56 -3.66
C ASN A 449 20.65 19.70 -2.45
N GLU A 450 19.96 19.80 -1.32
CA GLU A 450 20.31 19.10 -0.08
C GLU A 450 19.49 17.81 0.14
N VAL A 451 18.46 17.59 -0.69
CA VAL A 451 17.61 16.39 -0.62
C VAL A 451 18.26 15.20 -1.34
N ASP A 452 17.67 14.02 -1.13
CA ASP A 452 18.11 12.79 -1.78
C ASP A 452 17.92 12.83 -3.32
N ASP A 453 18.88 12.25 -4.04
CA ASP A 453 19.00 12.32 -5.50
C ASP A 453 17.94 11.46 -6.22
N GLU A 454 17.20 10.62 -5.50
CA GLU A 454 16.10 9.86 -6.10
C GLU A 454 14.99 10.79 -6.65
N SER A 455 14.67 11.88 -5.95
CA SER A 455 13.72 12.87 -6.45
C SER A 455 14.22 13.61 -7.69
N HIS A 456 15.54 13.73 -7.86
CA HIS A 456 16.15 14.39 -9.01
C HIS A 456 15.93 13.58 -10.30
N LYS A 457 15.65 12.28 -10.19
CA LYS A 457 15.42 11.37 -11.32
C LYS A 457 13.96 11.37 -11.79
N VAL A 458 13.06 12.13 -11.15
CA VAL A 458 11.68 12.27 -11.60
C VAL A 458 11.66 13.06 -12.91
N GLU A 459 11.14 12.44 -13.95
CA GLU A 459 11.00 13.01 -15.30
C GLU A 459 9.82 14.00 -15.33
N VAL A 460 10.03 15.16 -15.96
CA VAL A 460 9.09 16.30 -15.89
C VAL A 460 8.71 16.82 -17.28
N VAL A 461 8.58 15.88 -18.23
CA VAL A 461 8.19 16.13 -19.62
C VAL A 461 6.68 15.94 -19.83
N GLU A 462 6.08 16.74 -20.71
CA GLU A 462 4.67 16.57 -21.13
C GLU A 462 4.49 15.31 -22.00
N SER A 463 5.49 14.99 -22.82
CA SER A 463 5.54 13.77 -23.61
C SER A 463 6.99 13.35 -23.83
N TYR A 464 7.27 12.04 -23.81
CA TYR A 464 8.60 11.55 -24.15
C TYR A 464 8.91 11.83 -25.63
N PRO A 465 10.16 12.21 -25.97
CA PRO A 465 10.56 12.44 -27.36
C PRO A 465 10.59 11.12 -28.15
N ASP A 466 10.38 11.19 -29.46
CA ASP A 466 10.37 10.00 -30.34
C ASP A 466 11.65 9.14 -30.21
N GLY A 467 12.81 9.80 -30.10
CA GLY A 467 14.10 9.13 -29.93
C GLY A 467 14.21 8.31 -28.63
N PHE A 468 13.43 8.62 -27.59
CA PHE A 468 13.33 7.79 -26.39
C PHE A 468 12.72 6.42 -26.74
N TYR A 469 11.56 6.42 -27.39
CA TYR A 469 10.87 5.19 -27.80
C TYR A 469 11.70 4.34 -28.77
N GLU A 470 12.44 4.96 -29.70
CA GLU A 470 13.34 4.22 -30.59
C GLU A 470 14.52 3.58 -29.84
N SER A 471 15.02 4.24 -28.80
CA SER A 471 16.12 3.74 -27.98
C SER A 471 15.68 2.56 -27.10
N THR A 472 14.44 2.55 -26.61
CA THR A 472 13.92 1.41 -25.83
C THR A 472 13.81 0.13 -26.67
N LEU A 473 13.52 0.24 -27.97
CA LEU A 473 13.52 -0.91 -28.89
C LEU A 473 14.90 -1.56 -29.07
N LYS A 474 15.97 -0.79 -28.85
CA LYS A 474 17.35 -1.27 -28.88
C LYS A 474 17.83 -1.77 -27.52
N SER A 475 16.97 -1.75 -26.50
CA SER A 475 17.33 -2.03 -25.10
C SER A 475 18.52 -1.18 -24.64
N ALA A 476 18.56 0.10 -25.05
CA ALA A 476 19.60 1.03 -24.66
C ALA A 476 19.64 1.20 -23.13
N ASN A 477 20.82 1.49 -22.57
CA ASN A 477 20.92 1.79 -21.15
C ASN A 477 20.20 3.11 -20.85
N PRO A 478 19.42 3.23 -19.75
CA PRO A 478 18.77 4.49 -19.38
C PRO A 478 19.72 5.68 -19.29
N SER A 479 20.98 5.46 -18.91
CA SER A 479 22.00 6.52 -18.80
C SER A 479 22.38 7.15 -20.15
N ASP A 480 22.15 6.43 -21.25
CA ASP A 480 22.49 6.89 -22.60
C ASP A 480 21.36 7.74 -23.22
N VAL A 481 20.16 7.70 -22.65
CA VAL A 481 18.97 8.39 -23.15
C VAL A 481 18.70 9.61 -22.28
N LYS A 482 18.76 10.80 -22.89
CA LYS A 482 18.52 12.05 -22.17
C LYS A 482 17.04 12.40 -22.18
N VAL A 483 16.42 12.34 -21.00
CA VAL A 483 15.08 12.86 -20.72
C VAL A 483 15.20 13.91 -19.62
N GLU A 484 14.45 15.00 -19.75
CA GLU A 484 14.47 16.09 -18.77
C GLU A 484 13.85 15.65 -17.43
N ASN A 485 14.58 15.88 -16.35
CA ASN A 485 14.19 15.54 -14.99
C ASN A 485 14.43 16.70 -14.02
N ILE A 486 13.93 16.58 -12.79
CA ILE A 486 14.10 17.60 -11.74
C ILE A 486 15.59 17.93 -11.51
N GLY A 487 16.48 16.94 -11.61
CA GLY A 487 17.92 17.11 -11.47
C GLY A 487 18.53 18.11 -12.47
N ASN A 488 17.98 18.17 -13.69
CA ASN A 488 18.39 19.16 -14.70
C ASN A 488 17.97 20.59 -14.33
N LEU A 489 16.95 20.75 -13.49
CA LEU A 489 16.36 22.03 -13.09
C LEU A 489 16.93 22.59 -11.78
N LEU A 490 17.83 21.87 -11.09
CA LEU A 490 18.38 22.27 -9.78
C LEU A 490 19.01 23.67 -9.76
N ASN A 491 19.66 24.07 -10.85
CA ASN A 491 20.32 25.38 -10.97
C ASN A 491 19.38 26.51 -11.45
N THR A 492 18.17 26.17 -11.90
CA THR A 492 17.22 27.13 -12.48
C THR A 492 15.99 27.26 -11.60
N ASN A 493 15.07 26.29 -11.66
CA ASN A 493 13.88 26.24 -10.83
C ASN A 493 13.38 24.79 -10.70
N PRO A 494 13.80 24.04 -9.67
CA PRO A 494 13.35 22.66 -9.46
C PRO A 494 11.97 22.58 -8.78
N TYR A 495 11.31 23.71 -8.50
CA TYR A 495 10.12 23.77 -7.66
C TYR A 495 8.83 24.10 -8.41
N GLU A 496 8.91 24.64 -9.63
CA GLU A 496 7.75 25.12 -10.40
C GLU A 496 7.95 24.89 -11.91
N ASN A 497 6.83 24.89 -12.66
CA ASN A 497 6.72 24.58 -14.09
C ASN A 497 7.12 23.15 -14.45
N LEU A 498 6.86 22.20 -13.55
CA LEU A 498 7.04 20.78 -13.83
C LEU A 498 5.89 20.28 -14.73
N ASN A 499 6.18 19.35 -15.64
CA ASN A 499 5.13 18.69 -16.43
C ASN A 499 4.95 17.22 -16.02
N PHE A 500 3.91 16.62 -16.58
CA PHE A 500 3.56 15.22 -16.40
C PHE A 500 2.97 14.68 -17.70
N THR A 501 3.04 13.36 -17.90
CA THR A 501 2.64 12.73 -19.17
C THR A 501 1.18 12.30 -19.24
N HIS A 502 0.57 11.92 -18.12
CA HIS A 502 -0.79 11.36 -18.09
C HIS A 502 -1.62 11.98 -16.96
N ASP A 503 -2.83 12.46 -17.31
CA ASP A 503 -3.88 12.76 -16.34
C ASP A 503 -4.66 11.47 -16.06
N ASN A 504 -4.49 10.90 -14.86
CA ASN A 504 -5.08 9.63 -14.48
C ASN A 504 -6.49 9.76 -13.85
N GLY A 505 -7.14 10.92 -13.98
CA GLY A 505 -8.44 11.17 -13.36
C GLY A 505 -8.30 11.58 -11.89
N ASN A 506 -9.36 11.35 -11.09
CA ASN A 506 -9.39 11.82 -9.70
C ASN A 506 -8.53 10.92 -8.80
N LEU A 507 -7.75 11.54 -7.90
CA LEU A 507 -6.95 10.88 -6.87
C LEU A 507 -7.74 9.84 -6.03
N SER A 508 -9.05 10.01 -5.91
CA SER A 508 -9.92 9.19 -5.07
C SER A 508 -10.83 8.21 -5.84
N ASP A 509 -10.72 8.09 -7.17
CA ASP A 509 -11.58 7.17 -7.95
C ASP A 509 -11.31 5.68 -7.69
N GLY A 510 -10.16 5.37 -7.07
CA GLY A 510 -9.73 4.01 -6.76
C GLY A 510 -10.37 3.39 -5.51
N VAL A 511 -9.96 2.16 -5.20
CA VAL A 511 -10.36 1.47 -3.97
C VAL A 511 -9.63 2.11 -2.79
N ALA A 512 -10.36 2.85 -1.94
CA ALA A 512 -9.78 3.59 -0.81
C ALA A 512 -9.10 2.73 0.26
N ARG A 513 -9.54 1.47 0.44
CA ARG A 513 -8.94 0.52 1.39
C ARG A 513 -8.83 -0.88 0.82
N THR A 514 -7.66 -1.49 0.98
CA THR A 514 -7.40 -2.84 0.48
C THR A 514 -8.23 -3.87 1.22
N LYS A 515 -8.67 -4.89 0.48
CA LYS A 515 -9.40 -6.03 1.03
C LYS A 515 -8.59 -6.75 2.12
N TYR A 516 -7.26 -6.67 2.08
CA TYR A 516 -6.38 -7.23 3.11
C TYR A 516 -6.61 -6.60 4.50
N VAL A 517 -6.84 -5.29 4.56
CA VAL A 517 -7.11 -4.57 5.82
C VAL A 517 -8.52 -4.85 6.32
N LEU A 518 -9.48 -5.01 5.40
CA LEU A 518 -10.88 -5.28 5.74
C LEU A 518 -11.12 -6.72 6.26
N LEU A 519 -10.43 -7.71 5.68
CA LEU A 519 -10.50 -9.10 6.13
C LEU A 519 -9.79 -9.25 7.48
N LYS A 520 -10.50 -9.75 8.49
CA LYS A 520 -9.94 -9.96 9.84
C LYS A 520 -9.28 -11.32 9.97
N ASP A 521 -9.92 -12.35 9.43
CA ASP A 521 -9.49 -13.73 9.60
C ASP A 521 -8.47 -14.16 8.55
N MET A 522 -7.48 -14.94 8.99
CA MET A 522 -6.40 -15.38 8.10
C MET A 522 -6.88 -16.40 7.06
N SER A 523 -7.91 -17.19 7.36
CA SER A 523 -8.49 -18.12 6.37
C SER A 523 -9.04 -17.35 5.18
N ASP A 524 -9.91 -16.37 5.44
CA ASP A 524 -10.50 -15.53 4.40
C ASP A 524 -9.44 -14.79 3.57
N LYS A 525 -8.35 -14.34 4.21
CA LYS A 525 -7.23 -13.71 3.50
C LYS A 525 -6.55 -14.68 2.53
N VAL A 526 -6.31 -15.92 2.95
CA VAL A 526 -5.73 -16.95 2.08
C VAL A 526 -6.69 -17.32 0.95
N ASP A 527 -7.96 -17.50 1.26
CA ASP A 527 -8.97 -17.86 0.28
C ASP A 527 -9.12 -16.73 -0.76
N ALA A 528 -9.10 -15.47 -0.33
CA ALA A 528 -9.09 -14.32 -1.23
C ALA A 528 -7.82 -14.25 -2.10
N GLN A 529 -6.64 -14.50 -1.51
CA GLN A 529 -5.37 -14.51 -2.25
C GLN A 529 -5.34 -15.61 -3.32
N LEU A 530 -5.70 -16.83 -2.95
CA LEU A 530 -5.69 -17.96 -3.88
C LEU A 530 -6.83 -17.88 -4.90
N GLY A 531 -8.01 -17.39 -4.50
CA GLY A 531 -9.11 -17.12 -5.42
C GLY A 531 -8.79 -16.02 -6.44
N LEU A 532 -7.84 -15.12 -6.15
CA LEU A 532 -7.29 -14.20 -7.15
C LEU A 532 -6.31 -14.90 -8.08
N ALA A 533 -5.44 -15.77 -7.54
CA ALA A 533 -4.50 -16.55 -8.35
C ALA A 533 -5.24 -17.43 -9.38
N GLU A 534 -6.36 -18.06 -9.01
CA GLU A 534 -7.21 -18.84 -9.92
C GLU A 534 -7.82 -18.03 -11.08
N LYS A 535 -7.91 -16.69 -10.94
CA LYS A 535 -8.50 -15.80 -11.95
C LYS A 535 -7.45 -15.19 -12.89
N ILE A 536 -6.21 -15.07 -12.44
CA ILE A 536 -5.17 -14.32 -13.16
C ILE A 536 -4.32 -15.28 -13.99
N ARG A 537 -4.32 -15.10 -15.32
CA ARG A 537 -3.53 -15.90 -16.26
C ARG A 537 -2.02 -15.90 -15.97
N ALA A 538 -1.49 -14.77 -15.50
CA ALA A 538 -0.06 -14.59 -15.24
C ALA A 538 0.45 -15.25 -13.94
N VAL A 539 -0.46 -15.81 -13.13
CA VAL A 539 -0.13 -16.35 -11.81
C VAL A 539 -0.41 -17.85 -11.80
N ASP A 540 0.60 -18.66 -11.48
CA ASP A 540 0.40 -20.10 -11.23
C ASP A 540 -0.06 -20.31 -9.78
N GLU A 541 -1.31 -20.73 -9.61
CA GLU A 541 -1.95 -20.93 -8.32
C GLU A 541 -1.21 -21.97 -7.45
N LYS A 542 -0.59 -22.98 -8.05
CA LYS A 542 0.18 -24.00 -7.32
C LYS A 542 1.45 -23.39 -6.76
N VAL A 543 2.16 -22.59 -7.56
CA VAL A 543 3.36 -21.89 -7.11
C VAL A 543 3.04 -20.92 -5.98
N VAL A 544 1.94 -20.16 -6.08
CA VAL A 544 1.51 -19.26 -5.00
C VAL A 544 1.20 -20.03 -3.73
N ALA A 545 0.49 -21.16 -3.82
CA ALA A 545 0.21 -22.02 -2.68
C ALA A 545 1.50 -22.60 -2.06
N GLU A 546 2.47 -23.05 -2.87
CA GLU A 546 3.78 -23.52 -2.39
C GLU A 546 4.54 -22.41 -1.64
N ILE A 547 4.56 -21.20 -2.17
CA ILE A 547 5.23 -20.05 -1.54
C ILE A 547 4.56 -19.72 -0.20
N LEU A 548 3.23 -19.62 -0.16
CA LEU A 548 2.47 -19.33 1.06
C LEU A 548 2.77 -20.34 2.17
N LEU A 549 2.72 -21.64 1.84
CA LEU A 549 2.95 -22.72 2.80
C LEU A 549 4.38 -22.71 3.34
N ASN A 550 5.39 -22.56 2.48
CA ASN A 550 6.79 -22.65 2.89
C ASN A 550 7.27 -21.40 3.65
N SER A 551 6.87 -20.21 3.21
CA SER A 551 7.37 -18.95 3.77
C SER A 551 6.67 -18.56 5.07
N HIS A 552 5.34 -18.77 5.16
CA HIS A 552 4.54 -18.33 6.30
C HIS A 552 4.13 -19.51 7.20
N PHE A 553 3.37 -20.47 6.69
CA PHE A 553 2.67 -21.44 7.55
C PHE A 553 3.60 -22.49 8.15
N LEU A 554 4.42 -23.16 7.35
CA LEU A 554 5.36 -24.17 7.84
C LEU A 554 6.37 -23.56 8.81
N ARG A 555 6.87 -22.35 8.50
CA ARG A 555 7.81 -21.62 9.35
C ARG A 555 7.18 -21.28 10.71
N ASP A 556 5.95 -20.79 10.72
CA ASP A 556 5.23 -20.46 11.95
C ASP A 556 4.87 -21.70 12.78
N ILE A 557 4.34 -22.76 12.16
CA ILE A 557 4.00 -24.01 12.85
C ILE A 557 5.26 -24.62 13.50
N GLN A 558 6.35 -24.75 12.74
CA GLN A 558 7.60 -25.31 13.26
C GLN A 558 8.24 -24.42 14.34
N GLY A 559 8.19 -23.10 14.15
CA GLY A 559 8.69 -22.13 15.12
C GLY A 559 7.91 -22.18 16.44
N ASN A 560 6.58 -22.21 16.37
CA ASN A 560 5.71 -22.32 17.54
C ASN A 560 5.85 -23.67 18.24
N LEU A 561 5.97 -24.78 17.49
CA LEU A 561 6.18 -26.12 18.06
C LEU A 561 7.51 -26.22 18.82
N ARG A 562 8.61 -25.73 18.21
CA ARG A 562 9.93 -25.67 18.86
C ARG A 562 9.90 -24.76 20.11
N SER A 563 9.25 -23.61 20.00
CA SER A 563 9.13 -22.66 21.09
C SER A 563 8.28 -23.22 22.22
N PHE A 564 7.22 -24.00 21.93
CA PHE A 564 6.39 -24.65 22.92
C PHE A 564 7.17 -25.64 23.79
N GLY A 565 8.04 -26.45 23.19
CA GLY A 565 8.88 -27.41 23.93
C GLY A 565 9.93 -26.75 24.83
N SER A 566 10.30 -25.50 24.56
CA SER A 566 11.32 -24.74 25.29
C SER A 566 10.78 -23.54 26.07
N GLN A 567 9.45 -23.39 26.14
CA GLN A 567 8.82 -22.18 26.63
C GLN A 567 9.05 -21.94 28.12
N THR A 568 8.96 -20.68 28.51
CA THR A 568 8.85 -20.28 29.91
C THR A 568 7.39 -20.10 30.30
N VAL A 569 7.10 -20.15 31.59
CA VAL A 569 5.73 -20.05 32.09
C VAL A 569 5.56 -18.75 32.84
N ARG A 570 4.49 -18.01 32.55
CA ARG A 570 4.25 -16.70 33.17
C ARG A 570 3.11 -16.80 34.19
N CYS A 571 3.26 -16.13 35.31
CA CYS A 571 2.13 -15.91 36.22
C CYS A 571 1.16 -14.88 35.61
N GLY A 572 -0.15 -15.18 35.62
CA GLY A 572 -1.18 -14.27 35.09
C GLY A 572 -1.39 -12.99 35.90
N LYS A 573 -0.97 -12.97 37.17
CA LYS A 573 -1.15 -11.84 38.09
C LYS A 573 0.11 -11.00 38.27
N CYS A 574 1.21 -11.60 38.73
CA CYS A 574 2.44 -10.85 39.01
C CYS A 574 3.43 -10.79 37.83
N ASN A 575 3.11 -11.43 36.70
CA ASN A 575 3.93 -11.51 35.50
C ASN A 575 5.35 -12.08 35.72
N SER A 576 5.60 -12.74 36.87
CA SER A 576 6.87 -13.43 37.08
C SER A 576 7.04 -14.55 36.06
N ILE A 577 8.22 -14.61 35.44
CA ILE A 577 8.59 -15.65 34.50
C ILE A 577 9.28 -16.78 35.26
N CYS A 578 8.75 -17.98 35.13
CA CYS A 578 9.31 -19.21 35.67
C CYS A 578 9.87 -20.03 34.50
N ARG A 579 11.16 -20.41 34.58
CA ARG A 579 11.78 -21.26 33.55
C ARG A 579 11.10 -22.62 33.43
N ARG A 580 10.55 -23.14 34.52
CA ARG A 580 9.82 -24.41 34.60
C ARG A 580 8.59 -24.24 35.50
N ILE A 581 7.60 -25.10 35.33
CA ILE A 581 6.45 -25.17 36.23
C ILE A 581 6.96 -25.64 37.61
N PRO A 582 6.78 -24.85 38.70
CA PRO A 582 7.08 -25.30 40.04
C PRO A 582 6.23 -26.52 40.40
N LEU A 583 6.77 -27.46 41.19
CA LEU A 583 6.04 -28.68 41.58
C LEU A 583 4.70 -28.39 42.28
N ILE A 584 4.56 -27.23 42.92
CA ILE A 584 3.33 -26.76 43.58
C ILE A 584 2.22 -26.40 42.55
N GLY A 585 2.56 -26.27 41.27
CA GLY A 585 1.63 -25.89 40.19
C GLY A 585 1.15 -24.43 40.24
N LYS A 586 1.63 -23.65 41.21
CA LYS A 586 1.27 -22.25 41.46
C LYS A 586 2.49 -21.35 41.40
N CYS A 587 2.26 -20.06 41.16
CA CYS A 587 3.32 -19.06 41.20
C CYS A 587 3.94 -18.98 42.61
N PRO A 588 5.28 -19.08 42.75
CA PRO A 588 5.93 -19.05 44.06
C PRO A 588 5.86 -17.67 44.74
N LYS A 589 5.58 -16.60 43.98
CA LYS A 589 5.48 -15.23 44.52
C LYS A 589 4.07 -14.83 44.97
N CYS A 590 3.03 -15.31 44.29
CA CYS A 590 1.67 -14.83 44.54
C CYS A 590 0.60 -15.93 44.59
N GLY A 591 0.98 -17.21 44.50
CA GLY A 591 0.06 -18.35 44.62
C GLY A 591 -0.91 -18.56 43.44
N GLU A 592 -0.85 -17.72 42.41
CA GLU A 592 -1.78 -17.74 41.27
C GLU A 592 -1.44 -18.82 40.24
N LYS A 593 -2.42 -19.19 39.40
CA LYS A 593 -2.22 -20.12 38.29
C LYS A 593 -1.19 -19.58 37.28
N LEU A 594 -0.34 -20.51 36.83
CA LEU A 594 0.65 -20.26 35.80
C LEU A 594 0.04 -20.53 34.42
N ILE A 595 0.40 -19.70 33.45
CA ILE A 595 -0.14 -19.73 32.08
C ILE A 595 1.03 -19.98 31.12
N LEU A 596 0.82 -20.88 30.16
CA LEU A 596 1.76 -21.12 29.08
C LEU A 596 1.80 -19.89 28.16
N THR A 597 2.99 -19.54 27.68
CA THR A 597 3.15 -18.44 26.72
C THR A 597 2.69 -18.82 25.33
N ILE A 598 2.79 -20.11 24.98
CA ILE A 598 2.34 -20.68 23.71
C ILE A 598 1.40 -21.83 24.04
N ASN A 599 0.20 -21.78 23.48
CA ASN A 599 -0.84 -22.79 23.66
C ASN A 599 -0.96 -23.68 22.42
N GLU A 600 -1.47 -24.91 22.60
CA GLU A 600 -1.73 -25.87 21.52
C GLU A 600 -2.53 -25.26 20.37
N GLY A 601 -3.59 -24.51 20.67
CA GLY A 601 -4.44 -23.87 19.67
C GLY A 601 -3.67 -22.93 18.73
N GLY A 602 -2.60 -22.29 19.22
CA GLY A 602 -1.73 -21.44 18.39
C GLY A 602 -0.93 -22.25 17.36
N ILE A 603 -0.51 -23.47 17.71
CA ILE A 603 0.23 -24.38 16.82
C ILE A 603 -0.70 -25.01 15.79
N ARG A 604 -1.89 -25.45 16.21
CA ARG A 604 -2.86 -26.13 15.32
C ARG A 604 -3.56 -25.19 14.34
N LYS A 605 -3.56 -23.88 14.59
CA LYS A 605 -4.29 -22.87 13.82
C LYS A 605 -4.08 -22.99 12.31
N TYR A 606 -2.83 -23.09 11.86
CA TYR A 606 -2.50 -23.10 10.42
C TYR A 606 -2.37 -24.49 9.82
N LEU A 607 -2.30 -25.53 10.65
CA LEU A 607 -2.03 -26.88 10.19
C LEU A 607 -3.20 -27.44 9.36
N LYS A 608 -4.44 -27.28 9.82
CA LYS A 608 -5.64 -27.70 9.08
C LYS A 608 -5.77 -26.98 7.74
N ILE A 609 -5.55 -25.67 7.74
CA ILE A 609 -5.60 -24.83 6.54
C ILE A 609 -4.51 -25.29 5.54
N SER A 610 -3.30 -25.57 6.04
CA SER A 610 -2.18 -26.00 5.21
C SER A 610 -2.44 -27.33 4.50
N ILE A 611 -3.04 -28.29 5.21
CA ILE A 611 -3.41 -29.60 4.64
C ILE A 611 -4.47 -29.41 3.55
N ALA A 612 -5.53 -28.65 3.83
CA ALA A 612 -6.60 -28.38 2.87
C ALA A 612 -6.08 -27.73 1.57
N ILE A 613 -5.19 -26.74 1.68
CA ILE A 613 -4.53 -26.10 0.53
C ILE A 613 -3.70 -27.13 -0.25
N SER A 614 -2.90 -27.94 0.46
CA SER A 614 -2.05 -28.93 -0.17
C SER A 614 -2.82 -30.01 -0.93
N GLU A 615 -4.05 -30.31 -0.49
CA GLU A 615 -4.98 -31.22 -1.16
C GLU A 615 -5.66 -30.57 -2.36
N LYS A 616 -6.24 -29.37 -2.18
CA LYS A 616 -6.94 -28.64 -3.23
C LYS A 616 -6.07 -28.42 -4.47
N TYR A 617 -4.84 -27.93 -4.30
CA TYR A 617 -3.94 -27.60 -5.43
C TYR A 617 -3.01 -28.75 -5.84
N LYS A 618 -3.16 -29.94 -5.24
CA LYS A 618 -2.35 -31.14 -5.55
C LYS A 618 -0.84 -30.83 -5.55
N LEU A 619 -0.35 -30.25 -4.47
CA LEU A 619 1.06 -29.84 -4.34
C LEU A 619 2.00 -31.06 -4.30
N LYS A 620 3.31 -30.81 -4.49
CA LYS A 620 4.37 -31.83 -4.48
C LYS A 620 4.30 -32.72 -3.23
N ASN A 621 4.55 -34.03 -3.43
CA ASN A 621 4.52 -35.04 -2.37
C ASN A 621 5.38 -34.67 -1.15
N TYR A 622 6.52 -34.02 -1.36
CA TYR A 622 7.37 -33.55 -0.27
C TYR A 622 6.64 -32.63 0.72
N ILE A 623 5.90 -31.64 0.22
CA ILE A 623 5.15 -30.69 1.06
C ILE A 623 4.01 -31.41 1.78
N ARG A 624 3.28 -32.26 1.05
CA ARG A 624 2.20 -33.09 1.61
C ARG A 624 2.68 -33.96 2.77
N HIS A 625 3.74 -34.75 2.55
CA HIS A 625 4.30 -35.63 3.58
C HIS A 625 4.85 -34.83 4.76
N ARG A 626 5.50 -33.69 4.51
CA ARG A 626 5.98 -32.81 5.58
C ARG A 626 4.85 -32.30 6.47
N LEU A 627 3.70 -31.93 5.90
CA LEU A 627 2.52 -31.51 6.66
C LEU A 627 1.90 -32.66 7.46
N ILE A 628 1.83 -33.85 6.88
CA ILE A 628 1.34 -35.07 7.58
C ILE A 628 2.22 -35.39 8.78
N ILE A 629 3.55 -35.46 8.58
CA ILE A 629 4.52 -35.71 9.66
C ILE A 629 4.42 -34.62 10.75
N LEU A 630 4.25 -33.35 10.36
CA LEU A 630 4.04 -32.28 11.34
C LEU A 630 2.74 -32.47 12.12
N ASN A 631 1.66 -32.92 11.48
CA ASN A 631 0.42 -33.21 12.18
C ASN A 631 0.57 -34.37 13.16
N GLU A 632 1.20 -35.46 12.76
CA GLU A 632 1.50 -36.59 13.64
C GLU A 632 2.37 -36.17 14.83
N ASN A 633 3.39 -35.33 14.60
CA ASN A 633 4.24 -34.81 15.67
C ASN A 633 3.46 -33.94 16.66
N VAL A 634 2.58 -33.06 16.17
CA VAL A 634 1.71 -32.25 17.02
C VAL A 634 0.76 -33.15 17.81
N ASP A 635 0.12 -34.14 17.17
CA ASP A 635 -0.77 -35.09 17.84
C ASP A 635 -0.04 -35.91 18.91
N SER A 636 1.20 -36.35 18.63
CA SER A 636 2.05 -37.07 19.59
C SER A 636 2.50 -36.21 20.76
N MET A 637 2.74 -34.90 20.54
CA MET A 637 3.12 -33.98 21.62
C MET A 637 1.95 -33.58 22.52
N PHE A 638 0.75 -33.47 21.96
CA PHE A 638 -0.47 -33.03 22.65
C PHE A 638 -1.43 -34.18 22.94
N VAL A 639 -0.89 -35.36 23.29
CA VAL A 639 -1.69 -36.46 23.83
C VAL A 639 -2.21 -36.04 25.21
N GLU A 640 -3.32 -35.31 25.27
CA GLU A 640 -4.10 -35.21 26.49
C GLU A 640 -5.04 -36.42 26.61
N ALA A 641 -5.27 -36.81 27.87
CA ALA A 641 -6.14 -37.84 28.42
C ALA A 641 -7.61 -37.79 27.95
N LYS A 642 -7.86 -37.81 26.64
CA LYS A 642 -9.18 -37.98 26.00
C LYS A 642 -9.55 -39.46 25.98
N ASN A 643 -9.64 -40.10 27.14
CA ASN A 643 -10.38 -41.35 27.27
C ASN A 643 -11.88 -41.04 27.39
N GLN A 644 -12.46 -40.42 26.37
CA GLN A 644 -13.90 -40.51 26.14
C GLN A 644 -14.08 -40.80 24.65
N LYS A 645 -13.99 -42.08 24.32
CA LYS A 645 -14.41 -42.59 23.02
C LYS A 645 -15.93 -42.48 22.96
N ASN A 646 -16.47 -41.87 21.91
CA ASN A 646 -17.90 -41.93 21.64
C ASN A 646 -18.27 -43.38 21.29
N LEU A 647 -19.37 -43.88 21.83
CA LEU A 647 -19.84 -45.25 21.60
C LEU A 647 -19.97 -45.59 20.11
N SER A 648 -20.25 -44.61 19.25
CA SER A 648 -20.36 -44.77 17.79
C SER A 648 -19.05 -45.12 17.08
N GLN A 649 -17.90 -45.12 17.76
CA GLN A 649 -16.63 -45.58 17.19
C GLN A 649 -16.35 -47.06 17.46
N PHE A 650 -17.25 -47.76 18.15
CA PHE A 650 -17.15 -49.20 18.47
C PHE A 650 -18.21 -50.06 17.76
N TRP A 651 -19.09 -49.46 16.95
CA TRP A 651 -20.13 -50.16 16.21
C TRP A 651 -20.00 -49.88 14.72
#